data_AF-A0A9D4YTT5-F1
#
_entry.id   AF-A0A9D4YTT5-F1
#
_cell.length_a   1.000
_cell.length_b   1.000
_cell.length_c   1.000
_cell.angle_alpha   90.00
_cell.angle_beta   90.00
_cell.angle_gamma   90.00
#
_symmetry.space_group_name_H-M   'P 1'
#
loop_
_entity.id
_entity.type
_entity.pdbx_description
1 polymer ?
#
loop_
_entity_poly.entity_id
_entity_poly.type
_entity_poly.pdbx_seq_one_letter_code
_entity_poly.pdbx_strand_id
1 'polypeptide(L)'
;MSDEAKRDPDASAERTAVSKAPQDPASTSSKADEQLKTTPAQGAAVVVVGAGPAGLLAAHFLARHHGCKVSVFDRRAHPGPIPIPPGDNDDDDRAFALAMNKRGGAAITAAGLDVAAFTSIPGTHMSVVKDQVMAKGDGLPQAAGSGGSLVHVAFDQPRVMGSRQSFVRALLHQIEQQQASISSSPLNSGEIASSGSGSGSANALPGGGSIAFHWEAAFVSADLAGCTATFQLPDGGTATHPFSLLVAADGYWSRVRRAAEQQDRDLQVTTLPANRQYKVVRGLPAVPYLPLIPQQGPGRLFMVQEAAAGLKAAGGGPPATFFLSHPSAETGVTAVLSMAQWRWEGLEGKEACLQLLASSFPSLPSDWMQEIAAQLAARPLHETGMQVHANQLHARGVVLLGDAGHAVSPATSNGMNSAMEDALVLHQALQRVGDDLASLPAAYTAARLDDAQALLWLDTAMSALAGRGGDSAAFKASVVARLALGKVTGGWVRPHAFLLLKDGSLPYAEARRQVERDAAAAKVVTTGAGLTLLAAAAAGALSGMRGARTLQEGIGRPAGAGREEDDGQLAATPSVDPDLWAAIHASLEEQSKQKRRQLGRHLSDAAPELAGRLRQQRGNQLQCSDEGVTHFGSPGGASQPGKGGAGDSGLVLPSFSAFPPHVRAAVLDQLCNASLQQEAEQEGIINSVPGCTSQLVLTTLGDGNCLSHACSLGIWGIHDRDSRLRSAIRATMSHPVAGPNIRVRFERQLALNGIPEADWAAEWRRELSSLLTPSSYLSDVHCYTLANVPRRPLIIYGDAQAAAAALSGVYLPSLWPLHAQCSRQPLAVLFGWSHFSLLCTVQGEGPASPPLLPLSTRDAALQLRFLTEEEAQAQQALPSSSSSTDPQLELLQRYLDAERLFNGTLGVRLSEVPRPHVMVELLGSIFLRQAAAAEEDGEAAGEEASGCQTDNTHSSL
;
A
#
# COMPACT_ATOMS: atom_id res chain seq x y z
N MET A 1 18.85 -60.72 -39.47
CA MET A 1 20.03 -60.90 -38.60
C MET A 1 19.68 -60.18 -37.30
N SER A 2 19.29 -60.83 -36.21
CA SER A 2 19.17 -62.24 -35.82
C SER A 2 18.36 -62.19 -34.52
N ASP A 3 17.37 -63.09 -34.39
CA ASP A 3 16.84 -63.77 -33.19
C ASP A 3 16.54 -62.97 -31.90
N GLU A 4 15.53 -63.22 -31.08
CA GLU A 4 14.31 -64.06 -31.03
C GLU A 4 13.55 -63.55 -29.78
N ALA A 5 12.25 -63.27 -29.87
CA ALA A 5 11.15 -64.03 -29.23
C ALA A 5 11.01 -63.88 -27.69
N LYS A 6 9.93 -63.26 -27.16
CA LYS A 6 8.57 -63.76 -26.82
C LYS A 6 8.38 -63.84 -25.29
N ARG A 7 7.48 -63.04 -24.69
CA ARG A 7 6.05 -63.27 -24.35
C ARG A 7 5.79 -64.09 -23.07
N ASP A 8 5.23 -63.37 -22.07
CA ASP A 8 4.21 -63.72 -21.03
C ASP A 8 4.46 -64.93 -20.08
N PRO A 9 3.74 -65.12 -18.93
CA PRO A 9 2.51 -64.47 -18.43
C PRO A 9 2.40 -64.19 -16.89
N ASP A 10 1.36 -63.42 -16.52
CA ASP A 10 0.30 -63.63 -15.51
C ASP A 10 0.52 -64.47 -14.21
N ALA A 11 0.09 -63.94 -13.04
CA ALA A 11 -0.41 -64.72 -11.88
C ALA A 11 -1.08 -63.85 -10.77
N SER A 12 -2.43 -63.95 -10.71
CA SER A 12 -3.34 -64.19 -9.55
C SER A 12 -3.37 -63.21 -8.33
N ALA A 13 -4.49 -62.87 -7.68
CA ALA A 13 -5.82 -63.47 -7.48
C ALA A 13 -6.86 -62.36 -7.10
N GLU A 14 -8.07 -62.29 -7.68
CA GLU A 14 -9.38 -62.80 -7.17
C GLU A 14 -9.75 -62.33 -5.74
N ARG A 15 -10.95 -61.81 -5.38
CA ARG A 15 -12.32 -62.18 -5.79
C ARG A 15 -13.42 -61.22 -5.22
N THR A 16 -14.40 -60.88 -6.06
CA THR A 16 -15.88 -60.80 -5.84
C THR A 16 -16.55 -60.07 -4.65
N ALA A 17 -17.16 -58.91 -4.96
CA ALA A 17 -18.60 -58.58 -5.01
C ALA A 17 -19.59 -58.86 -3.83
N VAL A 18 -20.42 -57.82 -3.53
CA VAL A 18 -21.92 -57.80 -3.45
C VAL A 18 -22.51 -56.97 -2.27
N SER A 19 -23.10 -55.82 -2.65
CA SER A 19 -24.34 -55.11 -2.25
C SER A 19 -25.01 -55.26 -0.86
N LYS A 20 -25.47 -54.13 -0.28
CA LYS A 20 -26.90 -53.68 -0.23
C LYS A 20 -27.10 -52.39 0.61
N ALA A 21 -27.95 -51.49 0.09
CA ALA A 21 -28.56 -50.32 0.77
C ALA A 21 -29.89 -50.72 1.48
N PRO A 22 -30.82 -49.81 1.89
CA PRO A 22 -30.81 -48.63 2.79
C PRO A 22 -31.87 -48.73 3.94
N GLN A 23 -31.77 -48.00 5.07
CA GLN A 23 -32.90 -47.75 6.02
C GLN A 23 -32.73 -46.43 6.84
N ASP A 24 -33.74 -45.54 6.76
CA ASP A 24 -34.04 -44.38 7.66
C ASP A 24 -34.92 -44.82 8.86
N PRO A 25 -35.44 -43.96 9.79
CA PRO A 25 -34.88 -42.85 10.61
C PRO A 25 -35.17 -43.04 12.15
N ALA A 26 -34.39 -42.44 13.08
CA ALA A 26 -34.85 -41.96 14.41
C ALA A 26 -33.70 -41.45 15.33
N SER A 27 -33.83 -40.19 15.75
CA SER A 27 -33.38 -39.55 17.01
C SER A 27 -32.22 -40.16 17.83
N THR A 28 -31.07 -39.47 17.83
CA THR A 28 -30.33 -39.16 19.06
C THR A 28 -29.67 -37.79 18.94
N SER A 29 -30.23 -36.81 19.64
CA SER A 29 -29.54 -35.57 20.00
C SER A 29 -28.39 -35.88 20.97
N SER A 30 -27.18 -35.37 20.69
CA SER A 30 -26.42 -34.45 21.57
C SER A 30 -24.90 -34.55 21.37
N LYS A 31 -24.27 -33.36 21.30
CA LYS A 31 -22.84 -33.03 21.50
C LYS A 31 -21.92 -33.35 20.30
N ALA A 32 -21.17 -32.40 19.74
CA ALA A 32 -20.43 -31.34 20.41
C ALA A 32 -20.48 -29.98 19.68
N ASP A 33 -21.10 -29.01 20.33
CA ASP A 33 -20.64 -27.62 20.32
C ASP A 33 -19.20 -27.58 20.83
N GLU A 34 -18.27 -27.13 20.01
CA GLU A 34 -16.96 -26.70 20.49
C GLU A 34 -17.14 -25.32 21.13
N GLN A 35 -17.53 -25.30 22.40
CA GLN A 35 -17.54 -24.08 23.22
C GLN A 35 -16.14 -23.44 23.16
N LEU A 36 -16.02 -22.26 22.54
CA LEU A 36 -14.84 -21.40 22.68
C LEU A 36 -14.57 -21.21 24.17
N LYS A 37 -13.46 -21.76 24.68
CA LYS A 37 -13.01 -21.52 26.04
C LYS A 37 -12.60 -20.05 26.17
N THR A 38 -13.33 -19.29 26.97
CA THR A 38 -12.98 -17.92 27.36
C THR A 38 -11.66 -17.91 28.13
N THR A 39 -10.77 -16.96 27.82
CA THR A 39 -9.50 -16.75 28.50
C THR A 39 -9.52 -15.41 29.23
N PRO A 40 -9.72 -15.37 30.56
CA PRO A 40 -9.83 -14.11 31.30
C PRO A 40 -8.52 -13.32 31.28
N ALA A 41 -8.59 -12.00 31.14
CA ALA A 41 -7.42 -11.11 31.12
C ALA A 41 -6.71 -11.03 32.48
N GLN A 42 -7.47 -11.10 33.57
CA GLN A 42 -6.97 -10.97 34.94
C GLN A 42 -5.88 -12.02 35.24
N GLY A 43 -4.66 -11.56 35.50
CA GLY A 43 -3.51 -12.40 35.81
C GLY A 43 -2.89 -13.16 34.62
N ALA A 44 -3.45 -13.02 33.42
CA ALA A 44 -2.95 -13.67 32.21
C ALA A 44 -1.57 -13.13 31.80
N ALA A 45 -0.73 -14.01 31.24
CA ALA A 45 0.59 -13.63 30.75
C ALA A 45 0.45 -12.96 29.38
N VAL A 46 0.87 -11.70 29.26
CA VAL A 46 0.88 -10.97 27.99
C VAL A 46 2.31 -10.60 27.64
N VAL A 47 2.70 -10.84 26.39
CA VAL A 47 4.01 -10.45 25.89
C VAL A 47 3.85 -9.30 24.92
N VAL A 48 4.54 -8.19 25.15
CA VAL A 48 4.60 -7.05 24.24
C VAL A 48 6.01 -6.96 23.66
N VAL A 49 6.13 -6.95 22.34
CA VAL A 49 7.41 -6.81 21.65
C VAL A 49 7.53 -5.41 21.07
N GLY A 50 8.47 -4.63 21.58
CA GLY A 50 8.73 -3.23 21.23
C GLY A 50 8.20 -2.25 22.28
N ALA A 51 9.11 -1.58 23.00
CA ALA A 51 8.84 -0.51 23.96
C ALA A 51 8.77 0.87 23.28
N GLY A 52 8.14 0.93 22.10
CA GLY A 52 7.76 2.20 21.47
C GLY A 52 6.52 2.83 22.12
N PRO A 53 6.06 4.01 21.66
CA PRO A 53 4.88 4.67 22.24
C PRO A 53 3.63 3.78 22.28
N ALA A 54 3.35 3.04 21.20
CA ALA A 54 2.21 2.12 21.14
C ALA A 54 2.36 0.92 22.10
N GLY A 55 3.55 0.31 22.15
CA GLY A 55 3.80 -0.84 23.02
C GLY A 55 3.77 -0.48 24.50
N LEU A 56 4.33 0.67 24.89
CA LEU A 56 4.27 1.18 26.26
C LEU A 56 2.82 1.46 26.69
N LEU A 57 2.04 2.12 25.85
CA LEU A 57 0.62 2.38 26.14
C LEU A 57 -0.19 1.08 26.22
N ALA A 58 0.01 0.15 25.28
CA ALA A 58 -0.69 -1.13 25.29
C ALA A 58 -0.36 -1.94 26.57
N ALA A 59 0.93 -1.99 26.94
CA ALA A 59 1.35 -2.62 28.18
C ALA A 59 0.71 -1.98 29.41
N HIS A 60 0.65 -0.65 29.44
CA HIS A 60 0.01 0.08 30.53
C HIS A 60 -1.49 -0.18 30.62
N PHE A 61 -2.22 -0.13 29.50
CA PHE A 61 -3.64 -0.45 29.47
C PHE A 61 -3.92 -1.88 29.96
N LEU A 62 -3.21 -2.86 29.41
CA LEU A 62 -3.40 -4.28 29.74
C LEU A 62 -3.10 -4.56 31.22
N ALA A 63 -2.04 -3.98 31.77
CA ALA A 63 -1.70 -4.20 33.17
C ALA A 63 -2.61 -3.43 34.14
N ARG A 64 -2.87 -2.15 33.88
CA ARG A 64 -3.60 -1.26 34.80
C ARG A 64 -5.11 -1.47 34.77
N HIS A 65 -5.70 -1.70 33.60
CA HIS A 65 -7.15 -1.75 33.44
C HIS A 65 -7.70 -3.17 33.35
N HIS A 66 -6.87 -4.16 32.97
CA HIS A 66 -7.31 -5.55 32.78
C HIS A 66 -6.58 -6.55 33.68
N GLY A 67 -5.68 -6.08 34.55
CA GLY A 67 -4.98 -6.93 35.51
C GLY A 67 -4.01 -7.94 34.90
N CYS A 68 -3.58 -7.75 33.65
CA CYS A 68 -2.64 -8.65 32.98
C CYS A 68 -1.23 -8.58 33.61
N LYS A 69 -0.49 -9.70 33.54
CA LYS A 69 0.95 -9.75 33.80
C LYS A 69 1.70 -9.55 32.49
N VAL A 70 2.17 -8.33 32.26
CA VAL A 70 2.76 -7.91 30.99
C VAL A 70 4.28 -7.96 31.05
N SER A 71 4.91 -8.67 30.11
CA SER A 71 6.36 -8.62 29.86
C SER A 71 6.61 -7.87 28.56
N VAL A 72 7.32 -6.74 28.65
CA VAL A 72 7.69 -5.89 27.52
C VAL A 72 9.13 -6.16 27.14
N PHE A 73 9.37 -6.59 25.91
CA PHE A 73 10.71 -6.86 25.38
C PHE A 73 11.09 -5.80 24.34
N ASP A 74 12.25 -5.15 24.51
CA ASP A 74 12.81 -4.28 23.49
C ASP A 74 14.27 -4.65 23.21
N ARG A 75 14.65 -4.61 21.93
CA ARG A 75 16.01 -4.90 21.47
C ARG A 75 17.01 -3.80 21.82
N ARG A 76 16.54 -2.60 22.16
CA ARG A 76 17.36 -1.45 22.53
C ARG A 76 17.65 -1.46 24.03
N ALA A 77 18.72 -0.77 24.40
CA ALA A 77 18.98 -0.45 25.80
C ALA A 77 17.85 0.42 26.37
N HIS A 78 17.72 0.40 27.69
CA HIS A 78 16.87 1.33 28.41
C HIS A 78 17.24 2.76 28.01
N PRO A 79 16.27 3.67 27.74
CA PRO A 79 16.54 5.04 27.26
C PRO A 79 17.13 5.99 28.33
N GLY A 80 17.78 5.43 29.36
CA GLY A 80 18.34 6.12 30.53
C GLY A 80 17.30 6.47 31.62
N PRO A 81 17.73 6.59 32.89
CA PRO A 81 16.92 7.25 33.91
C PRO A 81 16.85 8.76 33.63
N ILE A 82 15.76 9.39 34.04
CA ILE A 82 15.57 10.83 33.91
C ILE A 82 16.02 11.52 35.23
N PRO A 83 16.86 12.58 35.19
CA PRO A 83 17.40 13.29 34.02
C PRO A 83 18.56 12.55 33.33
N ILE A 84 18.68 12.74 32.01
CA ILE A 84 19.72 12.12 31.18
C ILE A 84 21.09 12.71 31.52
N PRO A 85 22.15 11.89 31.66
CA PRO A 85 23.52 12.38 31.86
C PRO A 85 23.99 13.28 30.71
N PRO A 86 24.77 14.36 30.99
CA PRO A 86 25.36 15.18 29.95
C PRO A 86 26.23 14.34 28.99
N GLY A 87 25.97 14.45 27.67
CA GLY A 87 26.71 13.74 26.63
C GLY A 87 26.08 12.41 26.16
N ASP A 88 25.03 11.94 26.83
CA ASP A 88 24.27 10.75 26.43
C ASP A 88 23.23 11.11 25.35
N ASN A 89 23.67 11.14 24.10
CA ASN A 89 22.84 11.44 22.93
C ASN A 89 22.20 10.15 22.38
N ASP A 90 21.15 9.66 23.01
CA ASP A 90 20.38 8.46 22.59
C ASP A 90 19.48 8.70 21.35
N ASP A 91 19.40 9.96 20.89
CA ASP A 91 18.69 10.31 19.67
C ASP A 91 19.57 9.88 18.46
N ASP A 92 19.31 8.69 17.92
CA ASP A 92 19.93 8.19 16.68
C ASP A 92 19.88 9.27 15.57
N ASP A 93 20.81 9.23 14.61
CA ASP A 93 20.88 10.15 13.47
C ASP A 93 19.57 10.19 12.64
N ARG A 94 18.71 9.17 12.82
CA ARG A 94 17.36 9.04 12.25
C ARG A 94 16.28 9.90 12.92
N ALA A 95 16.48 10.33 14.16
CA ALA A 95 15.40 10.94 14.93
C ALA A 95 15.06 12.35 14.43
N PHE A 96 13.76 12.60 14.23
CA PHE A 96 13.22 13.92 13.90
C PHE A 96 11.98 14.23 14.75
N ALA A 97 11.58 15.49 14.77
CA ALA A 97 10.48 15.95 15.58
C ALA A 97 9.12 15.47 15.03
N LEU A 98 8.31 14.92 15.93
CA LEU A 98 6.94 14.47 15.70
C LEU A 98 6.02 15.33 16.56
N ALA A 99 4.86 15.71 16.02
CA ALA A 99 3.83 16.44 16.76
C ALA A 99 2.66 15.54 17.10
N MET A 100 2.28 15.55 18.38
CA MET A 100 1.13 14.78 18.86
C MET A 100 -0.18 15.51 18.57
N ASN A 101 -1.13 14.82 17.93
CA ASN A 101 -2.47 15.34 17.67
C ASN A 101 -3.47 14.85 18.73
N LYS A 102 -4.76 15.18 18.55
CA LYS A 102 -5.86 14.77 19.45
C LYS A 102 -5.90 13.27 19.72
N ARG A 103 -5.63 12.42 18.74
CA ARG A 103 -5.70 10.95 18.88
C ARG A 103 -4.66 10.44 19.85
N GLY A 104 -3.41 10.88 19.64
CA GLY A 104 -2.30 10.54 20.53
C GLY A 104 -2.52 11.04 21.94
N GLY A 105 -2.91 12.31 22.08
CA GLY A 105 -3.21 12.89 23.38
C GLY A 105 -4.37 12.20 24.11
N ALA A 106 -5.43 11.82 23.38
CA ALA A 106 -6.57 11.11 23.94
C ALA A 106 -6.19 9.70 24.42
N ALA A 107 -5.35 8.98 23.68
CA ALA A 107 -4.84 7.67 24.10
C ALA A 107 -4.02 7.74 25.40
N ILE A 108 -3.12 8.73 25.50
CA ILE A 108 -2.32 8.96 26.71
C ILE A 108 -3.21 9.36 27.90
N THR A 109 -4.16 10.28 27.67
CA THR A 109 -5.10 10.72 28.72
C THR A 109 -5.98 9.56 29.20
N ALA A 110 -6.48 8.73 28.28
CA ALA A 110 -7.28 7.56 28.62
C ALA A 110 -6.48 6.50 29.40
N ALA A 111 -5.17 6.44 29.21
CA ALA A 111 -4.26 5.62 30.01
C ALA A 111 -4.03 6.20 31.43
N GLY A 112 -4.57 7.37 31.75
CA GLY A 112 -4.37 8.04 33.04
C GLY A 112 -2.99 8.70 33.16
N LEU A 113 -2.36 9.05 32.03
CA LEU A 113 -1.07 9.72 31.95
C LEU A 113 -1.28 11.21 31.60
N ASP A 114 -0.41 12.09 32.09
CA ASP A 114 -0.52 13.54 31.90
C ASP A 114 0.34 14.02 30.72
N VAL A 115 -0.34 14.36 29.62
CA VAL A 115 0.27 14.94 28.41
C VAL A 115 0.96 16.28 28.71
N ALA A 116 0.39 17.13 29.57
CA ALA A 116 0.92 18.46 29.83
C ALA A 116 2.25 18.40 30.58
N ALA A 117 2.46 17.37 31.40
CA ALA A 117 3.72 17.14 32.09
C ALA A 117 4.88 16.80 31.14
N PHE A 118 4.63 16.32 29.92
CA PHE A 118 5.70 15.82 29.02
C PHE A 118 6.79 16.86 28.76
N THR A 119 6.42 18.13 28.59
CA THR A 119 7.38 19.22 28.35
C THR A 119 8.15 19.65 29.60
N SER A 120 7.70 19.23 30.78
CA SER A 120 8.36 19.52 32.06
C SER A 120 9.27 18.39 32.56
N ILE A 121 9.18 17.20 31.95
CA ILE A 121 10.03 16.06 32.31
C ILE A 121 11.46 16.34 31.80
N PRO A 122 12.47 16.39 32.69
CA PRO A 122 13.86 16.64 32.32
C PRO A 122 14.38 15.67 31.25
N GLY A 123 15.25 16.13 30.34
CA GLY A 123 15.88 15.27 29.32
C GLY A 123 14.95 14.77 28.20
N THR A 124 13.65 15.07 28.23
CA THR A 124 12.78 14.73 27.10
C THR A 124 12.98 15.66 25.90
N HIS A 125 13.46 16.89 26.13
CA HIS A 125 13.69 17.91 25.10
C HIS A 125 12.47 18.14 24.19
N MET A 126 11.31 18.36 24.82
CA MET A 126 10.04 18.58 24.13
C MET A 126 9.57 20.03 24.23
N SER A 127 8.79 20.48 23.26
CA SER A 127 8.17 21.80 23.23
C SER A 127 6.73 21.74 22.75
N VAL A 128 6.05 22.89 22.78
CA VAL A 128 4.66 23.01 22.32
C VAL A 128 4.61 23.87 21.06
N VAL A 129 3.88 23.40 20.05
CA VAL A 129 3.64 24.10 18.78
C VAL A 129 2.15 24.35 18.56
N LYS A 130 1.79 25.50 17.98
CA LYS A 130 0.37 25.90 17.78
C LYS A 130 -0.12 25.81 16.34
N ASP A 131 0.78 25.79 15.37
CA ASP A 131 0.44 25.73 13.97
C ASP A 131 1.56 25.08 13.14
N GLN A 132 1.21 24.74 11.90
CA GLN A 132 2.15 24.39 10.85
C GLN A 132 2.06 25.42 9.73
N VAL A 133 3.21 25.96 9.35
CA VAL A 133 3.37 26.90 8.25
C VAL A 133 3.89 26.14 7.04
N MET A 134 3.20 26.25 5.91
CA MET A 134 3.66 25.76 4.63
C MET A 134 4.21 26.92 3.80
N ALA A 135 5.42 26.76 3.28
CA ALA A 135 6.11 27.76 2.48
C ALA A 135 6.75 27.12 1.24
N LYS A 136 7.05 27.94 0.22
CA LYS A 136 7.98 27.55 -0.85
C LYS A 136 9.42 27.91 -0.45
N GLY A 137 10.40 27.35 -1.15
CA GLY A 137 11.82 27.52 -0.87
C GLY A 137 12.30 28.96 -1.04
N ASP A 138 11.58 29.75 -1.83
CA ASP A 138 11.74 31.20 -2.02
C ASP A 138 10.78 32.02 -1.14
N GLY A 139 9.94 31.38 -0.34
CA GLY A 139 8.82 32.00 0.37
C GLY A 139 8.97 32.15 1.88
N LEU A 140 10.09 31.72 2.48
CA LEU A 140 10.34 31.90 3.92
C LEU A 140 10.54 33.39 4.28
N PRO A 141 10.09 33.83 5.47
CA PRO A 141 10.40 35.17 5.99
C PRO A 141 11.91 35.44 6.02
N GLN A 142 12.29 36.64 5.58
CA GLN A 142 13.67 37.12 5.63
C GLN A 142 13.78 38.35 6.55
N ALA A 143 14.98 38.61 7.07
CA ALA A 143 15.26 39.73 7.97
C ALA A 143 14.87 41.11 7.39
N ALA A 144 14.88 41.26 6.06
CA ALA A 144 14.56 42.51 5.35
C ALA A 144 13.06 42.76 5.12
N GLY A 145 12.15 41.90 5.62
CA GLY A 145 10.70 42.15 5.61
C GLY A 145 9.94 41.78 4.34
N SER A 146 10.56 41.11 3.36
CA SER A 146 9.86 40.56 2.19
C SER A 146 9.21 39.20 2.55
N GLY A 147 7.92 39.21 2.85
CA GLY A 147 7.16 38.00 3.13
C GLY A 147 6.72 37.30 1.85
N GLY A 148 7.22 36.09 1.60
CA GLY A 148 6.69 35.21 0.57
C GLY A 148 5.29 34.67 0.92
N SER A 149 4.67 33.93 -0.01
CA SER A 149 3.34 33.35 0.20
C SER A 149 3.39 32.21 1.23
N LEU A 150 2.91 32.48 2.45
CA LEU A 150 2.79 31.51 3.54
C LEU A 150 1.36 30.98 3.65
N VAL A 151 1.20 29.68 3.84
CA VAL A 151 -0.09 29.06 4.19
C VAL A 151 -0.02 28.60 5.64
N HIS A 152 -0.87 29.18 6.49
CA HIS A 152 -0.96 28.83 7.90
C HIS A 152 -2.03 27.78 8.12
N VAL A 153 -1.66 26.66 8.73
CA VAL A 153 -2.57 25.63 9.21
C VAL A 153 -2.53 25.65 10.73
N ALA A 154 -3.46 26.40 11.32
CA ALA A 154 -3.63 26.44 12.77
C ALA A 154 -4.05 25.06 13.29
N PHE A 155 -3.46 24.64 14.40
CA PHE A 155 -3.98 23.50 15.13
C PHE A 155 -5.16 23.94 15.98
N ASP A 156 -6.11 23.02 16.10
CA ASP A 156 -7.27 23.06 16.98
C ASP A 156 -6.88 23.27 18.45
N GLN A 157 -5.75 22.72 18.87
CA GLN A 157 -5.12 22.93 20.16
C GLN A 157 -3.59 22.86 20.02
N PRO A 158 -2.84 23.49 20.93
CA PRO A 158 -1.39 23.35 20.96
C PRO A 158 -0.97 21.88 21.09
N ARG A 159 0.09 21.50 20.38
CA ARG A 159 0.58 20.13 20.26
C ARG A 159 1.93 19.99 20.91
N VAL A 160 2.09 18.95 21.72
CA VAL A 160 3.41 18.55 22.23
C VAL A 160 4.22 17.97 21.07
N MET A 161 5.46 18.41 20.96
CA MET A 161 6.39 18.03 19.90
C MET A 161 7.71 17.56 20.52
N GLY A 162 8.25 16.47 19.99
CA GLY A 162 9.54 15.90 20.41
C GLY A 162 9.98 14.79 19.46
N SER A 163 11.15 14.20 19.68
CA SER A 163 11.56 13.01 18.94
C SER A 163 10.73 11.80 19.36
N ARG A 164 10.76 10.69 18.60
CA ARG A 164 10.18 9.41 19.05
C ARG A 164 10.71 9.01 20.43
N GLN A 165 12.01 9.19 20.69
CA GLN A 165 12.61 8.82 21.98
C GLN A 165 12.17 9.76 23.10
N SER A 166 11.93 11.04 22.82
CA SER A 166 11.30 11.96 23.78
C SER A 166 9.97 11.43 24.29
N PHE A 167 9.09 10.96 23.38
CA PHE A 167 7.80 10.37 23.76
C PHE A 167 7.96 9.06 24.54
N VAL A 168 8.88 8.19 24.14
CA VAL A 168 9.18 6.93 24.85
C VAL A 168 9.61 7.23 26.30
N ARG A 169 10.53 8.17 26.49
CA ARG A 169 11.01 8.59 27.82
C ARG A 169 9.90 9.18 28.68
N ALA A 170 9.11 10.09 28.12
CA ALA A 170 8.01 10.72 28.85
C ALA A 170 6.97 9.70 29.31
N LEU A 171 6.59 8.76 28.43
CA LEU A 171 5.67 7.66 28.75
C LEU A 171 6.26 6.73 29.81
N LEU A 172 7.49 6.25 29.58
CA LEU A 172 8.15 5.32 30.49
C LEU A 172 8.30 5.92 31.89
N HIS A 173 8.73 7.17 31.99
CA HIS A 173 8.88 7.89 33.26
C HIS A 173 7.58 7.95 34.07
N GLN A 174 6.45 8.30 33.44
CA GLN A 174 5.18 8.35 34.15
C GLN A 174 4.66 6.94 34.51
N ILE A 175 4.85 5.95 33.64
CA ILE A 175 4.48 4.55 33.90
C ILE A 175 5.25 4.02 35.12
N GLU A 176 6.56 4.23 35.18
CA GLU A 176 7.43 3.81 36.28
C GLU A 176 7.09 4.53 37.59
N GLN A 177 6.81 5.84 37.54
CA GLN A 177 6.37 6.61 38.71
C GLN A 177 5.05 6.06 39.28
N GLN A 178 4.09 5.76 38.41
CA GLN A 178 2.84 5.16 38.84
C GLN A 178 3.06 3.78 39.47
N GLN A 179 3.91 2.92 38.88
CA GLN A 179 4.27 1.63 39.46
C GLN A 179 4.95 1.76 40.83
N ALA A 180 5.86 2.73 41.01
CA ALA A 180 6.56 2.97 42.27
C ALA A 180 5.64 3.53 43.38
N SER A 181 4.70 4.41 43.02
CA SER A 181 3.74 5.01 43.98
C SER A 181 2.80 4.00 44.63
N ILE A 182 2.58 2.85 43.99
CA ILE A 182 1.72 1.78 44.51
C ILE A 182 2.49 0.89 45.49
N SER A 183 3.78 0.69 45.27
CA SER A 183 4.67 -0.06 46.18
C SER A 183 4.93 0.66 47.51
N SER A 184 4.75 1.97 47.60
CA SER A 184 4.98 2.76 48.81
C SER A 184 3.73 3.00 49.67
N SER A 185 2.56 2.45 49.31
CA SER A 185 1.39 2.41 50.19
C SER A 185 1.60 1.42 51.35
N PRO A 186 1.45 1.83 52.62
CA PRO A 186 1.78 0.98 53.76
C PRO A 186 0.71 -0.11 53.96
N LEU A 187 0.98 -1.31 53.45
CA LEU A 187 0.35 -2.55 53.90
C LEU A 187 1.32 -3.27 54.85
N ASN A 188 0.84 -3.47 56.08
CA ASN A 188 1.43 -4.12 57.25
C ASN A 188 2.83 -4.74 57.12
N SER A 189 3.73 -4.16 57.90
CA SER A 189 5.04 -4.68 58.28
C SER A 189 5.01 -6.12 58.78
N GLY A 190 5.83 -6.97 58.15
CA GLY A 190 6.21 -8.26 58.70
C GLY A 190 6.88 -9.18 57.68
N GLU A 191 8.13 -8.90 57.32
CA GLU A 191 9.26 -9.86 57.25
C GLU A 191 10.42 -9.32 56.41
N ILE A 192 11.64 -9.49 56.94
CA ILE A 192 12.93 -9.00 56.44
C ILE A 192 13.67 -10.14 55.74
N ALA A 193 14.51 -9.74 54.76
CA ALA A 193 15.69 -10.41 54.17
C ALA A 193 15.47 -11.01 52.76
N SER A 194 16.38 -10.96 51.79
CA SER A 194 17.67 -10.25 51.56
C SER A 194 18.19 -10.62 50.16
N SER A 195 18.79 -9.65 49.46
CA SER A 195 19.88 -9.74 48.43
C SER A 195 19.72 -10.56 47.13
N GLY A 196 19.93 -9.90 45.97
CA GLY A 196 20.77 -10.44 44.89
C GLY A 196 20.30 -10.31 43.42
N SER A 197 20.95 -9.42 42.66
CA SER A 197 21.05 -9.31 41.18
C SER A 197 19.87 -8.71 40.38
N GLY A 198 20.23 -7.77 39.49
CA GLY A 198 19.33 -6.87 38.78
C GLY A 198 18.48 -7.56 37.70
N SER A 199 17.22 -7.78 38.05
CA SER A 199 16.09 -7.82 37.12
C SER A 199 15.02 -6.92 37.73
N GLY A 200 14.40 -6.04 36.94
CA GLY A 200 13.41 -5.09 37.45
C GLY A 200 12.26 -5.85 38.12
N SER A 201 12.13 -5.72 39.44
CA SER A 201 11.04 -6.32 40.21
C SER A 201 9.70 -5.76 39.72
N ALA A 202 8.83 -6.63 39.24
CA ALA A 202 7.51 -6.26 38.73
C ALA A 202 6.60 -5.81 39.89
N ASN A 203 6.42 -4.50 40.04
CA ASN A 203 5.51 -3.94 41.04
C ASN A 203 4.06 -4.03 40.54
N ALA A 204 3.16 -4.50 41.41
CA ALA A 204 1.75 -4.72 41.08
C ALA A 204 0.98 -3.39 40.98
N LEU A 205 0.19 -3.24 39.92
CA LEU A 205 -0.76 -2.16 39.66
C LEU A 205 -2.12 -2.45 40.35
N PRO A 206 -3.02 -1.46 40.47
CA PRO A 206 -4.34 -1.68 41.07
C PRO A 206 -5.08 -2.74 40.26
N GLY A 207 -5.68 -3.74 40.92
CA GLY A 207 -6.27 -4.90 40.24
C GLY A 207 -5.29 -6.05 39.98
N GLY A 208 -4.04 -6.01 40.46
CA GLY A 208 -3.13 -7.17 40.46
C GLY A 208 -2.35 -7.42 39.16
N GLY A 209 -2.46 -6.53 38.17
CA GLY A 209 -1.61 -6.54 36.97
C GLY A 209 -0.20 -6.04 37.26
N SER A 210 0.74 -6.28 36.34
CA SER A 210 2.14 -5.84 36.51
C SER A 210 2.82 -5.67 35.16
N ILE A 211 3.83 -4.80 35.08
CA ILE A 211 4.67 -4.62 33.89
C ILE A 211 6.11 -4.94 34.26
N ALA A 212 6.73 -5.86 33.52
CA ALA A 212 8.15 -6.17 33.58
C ALA A 212 8.83 -5.77 32.26
N PHE A 213 9.91 -5.00 32.34
CA PHE A 213 10.67 -4.56 31.16
C PHE A 213 11.94 -5.41 30.99
N HIS A 214 12.15 -5.88 29.76
CA HIS A 214 13.30 -6.67 29.33
C HIS A 214 14.00 -5.92 28.19
N TRP A 215 15.02 -5.15 28.55
CA TRP A 215 15.83 -4.36 27.61
C TRP A 215 16.95 -5.20 27.00
N GLU A 216 17.44 -4.76 25.84
CA GLU A 216 18.46 -5.48 25.06
C GLU A 216 18.08 -6.94 24.76
N ALA A 217 16.76 -7.21 24.74
CA ALA A 217 16.19 -8.52 24.54
C ALA A 217 15.46 -8.54 23.19
N ALA A 218 16.08 -9.17 22.20
CA ALA A 218 15.58 -9.15 20.83
C ALA A 218 14.66 -10.35 20.54
N PHE A 219 13.51 -10.11 19.92
CA PHE A 219 12.64 -11.18 19.45
C PHE A 219 13.32 -12.05 18.38
N VAL A 220 13.20 -13.36 18.53
CA VAL A 220 13.77 -14.38 17.64
C VAL A 220 12.67 -15.08 16.85
N SER A 221 11.71 -15.71 17.54
CA SER A 221 10.64 -16.51 16.94
C SER A 221 9.44 -16.60 17.89
N ALA A 222 8.31 -17.07 17.37
CA ALA A 222 7.15 -17.45 18.19
C ALA A 222 6.53 -18.73 17.62
N ASP A 223 6.02 -19.59 18.49
CA ASP A 223 5.13 -20.70 18.18
C ASP A 223 3.71 -20.29 18.60
N LEU A 224 2.87 -20.02 17.61
CA LEU A 224 1.50 -19.54 17.82
C LEU A 224 0.55 -20.67 18.26
N ALA A 225 0.86 -21.91 17.92
CA ALA A 225 0.07 -23.07 18.33
C ALA A 225 0.38 -23.44 19.79
N GLY A 226 1.67 -23.42 20.15
CA GLY A 226 2.14 -23.61 21.52
C GLY A 226 2.03 -22.38 22.42
N CYS A 227 1.65 -21.22 21.87
CA CYS A 227 1.54 -19.93 22.56
C CYS A 227 2.83 -19.53 23.32
N THR A 228 3.98 -19.63 22.65
CA THR A 228 5.28 -19.25 23.23
C THR A 228 6.08 -18.32 22.31
N ALA A 229 6.83 -17.40 22.90
CA ALA A 229 7.71 -16.46 22.19
C ALA A 229 9.14 -16.57 22.71
N THR A 230 10.12 -16.59 21.81
CA THR A 230 11.54 -16.76 22.12
C THR A 230 12.30 -15.45 21.87
N PHE A 231 13.13 -15.08 22.84
CA PHE A 231 13.93 -13.87 22.85
C PHE A 231 15.40 -14.21 23.05
N GLN A 232 16.27 -13.45 22.39
CA GLN A 232 17.70 -13.45 22.67
C GLN A 232 17.97 -12.44 23.78
N LEU A 233 18.64 -12.88 24.84
CA LEU A 233 18.98 -12.09 26.01
C LEU A 233 20.34 -11.38 25.85
N PRO A 234 20.66 -10.38 26.70
CA PRO A 234 21.90 -9.60 26.59
C PRO A 234 23.18 -10.44 26.78
N ASP A 235 23.09 -11.56 27.50
CA ASP A 235 24.18 -12.53 27.70
C ASP A 235 24.43 -13.44 26.49
N GLY A 236 23.67 -13.27 25.41
CA GLY A 236 23.71 -14.09 24.20
C GLY A 236 22.88 -15.38 24.29
N GLY A 237 22.29 -15.68 25.45
CA GLY A 237 21.37 -16.79 25.66
C GLY A 237 20.01 -16.57 25.00
N THR A 238 19.14 -17.58 25.06
CA THR A 238 17.74 -17.46 24.62
C THR A 238 16.79 -17.83 25.76
N ALA A 239 15.68 -17.11 25.84
CA ALA A 239 14.60 -17.38 26.79
C ALA A 239 13.27 -17.50 26.06
N THR A 240 12.46 -18.48 26.46
CA THR A 240 11.13 -18.72 25.90
C THR A 240 10.09 -18.39 26.95
N HIS A 241 9.11 -17.57 26.56
CA HIS A 241 8.06 -17.07 27.44
C HIS A 241 6.68 -17.52 26.91
N PRO A 242 5.84 -18.13 27.75
CA PRO A 242 4.46 -18.42 27.37
C PRO A 242 3.66 -17.12 27.33
N PHE A 243 2.65 -17.08 26.47
CA PHE A 243 1.72 -15.95 26.38
C PHE A 243 0.27 -16.41 26.21
N SER A 244 -0.66 -15.66 26.75
CA SER A 244 -2.09 -15.70 26.41
C SER A 244 -2.41 -14.69 25.29
N LEU A 245 -1.59 -13.65 25.15
CA LEU A 245 -1.63 -12.67 24.07
C LEU A 245 -0.21 -12.20 23.75
N LEU A 246 0.13 -12.15 22.46
CA LEU A 246 1.36 -11.55 21.94
C LEU A 246 1.03 -10.26 21.17
N VAL A 247 1.57 -9.13 21.63
CA VAL A 247 1.36 -7.81 21.04
C VAL A 247 2.60 -7.42 20.23
N ALA A 248 2.43 -7.30 18.90
CA ALA A 248 3.47 -6.84 18.00
C ALA A 248 3.46 -5.30 17.92
N ALA A 249 4.42 -4.65 18.55
CA ALA A 249 4.64 -3.20 18.54
C ALA A 249 6.09 -2.84 18.14
N ASP A 250 6.75 -3.72 17.40
CA ASP A 250 8.18 -3.70 17.04
C ASP A 250 8.50 -2.95 15.73
N GLY A 251 7.53 -2.18 15.23
CA GLY A 251 7.69 -1.25 14.11
C GLY A 251 7.52 -1.89 12.72
N TYR A 252 7.80 -1.12 11.67
CA TYR A 252 7.55 -1.55 10.28
C TYR A 252 8.38 -2.77 9.83
N TRP A 253 9.55 -3.01 10.44
CA TRP A 253 10.35 -4.23 10.29
C TRP A 253 9.94 -5.36 11.25
N SER A 254 8.68 -5.39 11.68
CA SER A 254 8.19 -6.34 12.67
C SER A 254 8.63 -7.77 12.39
N ARG A 255 9.33 -8.37 13.36
CA ARG A 255 9.69 -9.80 13.34
C ARG A 255 8.51 -10.63 13.82
N VAL A 256 7.72 -10.12 14.76
CA VAL A 256 6.51 -10.79 15.25
C VAL A 256 5.50 -10.98 14.11
N ARG A 257 5.24 -9.93 13.33
CA ARG A 257 4.36 -10.01 12.16
C ARG A 257 4.80 -11.07 11.17
N ARG A 258 6.10 -11.11 10.83
CA ARG A 258 6.65 -12.11 9.90
C ARG A 258 6.51 -13.53 10.44
N ALA A 259 6.72 -13.72 11.75
CA ALA A 259 6.48 -15.00 12.39
C ALA A 259 5.00 -15.40 12.36
N ALA A 260 4.10 -14.43 12.53
CA ALA A 260 2.65 -14.64 12.48
C ALA A 260 2.16 -14.96 11.04
N GLU A 261 2.57 -14.17 10.04
CA GLU A 261 2.24 -14.38 8.62
C GLU A 261 2.71 -15.74 8.10
N GLN A 262 3.80 -16.30 8.63
CA GLN A 262 4.27 -17.63 8.27
C GLN A 262 3.40 -18.77 8.83
N GLN A 263 2.69 -18.53 9.93
CA GLN A 263 1.94 -19.54 10.67
C GLN A 263 0.42 -19.41 10.52
N ASP A 264 -0.05 -18.23 10.13
CA ASP A 264 -1.46 -17.90 9.93
C ASP A 264 -1.68 -17.48 8.47
N ARG A 265 -2.39 -18.32 7.71
CA ARG A 265 -2.61 -18.10 6.26
C ARG A 265 -3.56 -16.95 5.96
N ASP A 266 -4.36 -16.55 6.94
CA ASP A 266 -5.34 -15.48 6.79
C ASP A 266 -4.68 -14.11 6.97
N LEU A 267 -3.56 -14.04 7.71
CA LEU A 267 -2.75 -12.83 7.81
C LEU A 267 -1.81 -12.70 6.60
N GLN A 268 -2.11 -11.75 5.73
CA GLN A 268 -1.30 -11.39 4.57
C GLN A 268 -0.87 -9.92 4.68
N VAL A 269 0.41 -9.67 4.50
CA VAL A 269 0.99 -8.33 4.64
C VAL A 269 1.70 -7.92 3.36
N THR A 270 1.22 -6.85 2.74
CA THR A 270 1.92 -6.19 1.65
C THR A 270 2.79 -5.07 2.21
N THR A 271 4.00 -4.93 1.69
CA THR A 271 4.89 -3.84 2.08
C THR A 271 5.38 -3.09 0.86
N LEU A 272 5.26 -1.76 0.89
CA LEU A 272 5.75 -0.89 -0.18
C LEU A 272 6.99 -0.14 0.30
N PRO A 273 8.12 -0.22 -0.43
CA PRO A 273 9.33 0.48 -0.03
C PRO A 273 9.12 2.00 -0.06
N ALA A 274 9.84 2.71 0.80
CA ALA A 274 9.89 4.17 0.77
C ALA A 274 10.37 4.66 -0.61
N ASN A 275 9.70 5.66 -1.18
CA ASN A 275 10.14 6.34 -2.41
C ASN A 275 10.98 7.61 -2.13
N ARG A 276 11.22 7.92 -0.85
CA ARG A 276 11.97 9.09 -0.39
C ARG A 276 13.02 8.71 0.63
N GLN A 277 14.11 9.44 0.60
CA GLN A 277 15.16 9.41 1.61
C GLN A 277 15.28 10.78 2.27
N TYR A 278 15.87 10.82 3.45
CA TYR A 278 16.07 12.03 4.23
C TYR A 278 17.40 12.05 4.97
N LYS A 279 17.86 13.27 5.25
CA LYS A 279 18.94 13.56 6.20
C LYS A 279 18.42 14.53 7.27
N VAL A 280 18.93 14.37 8.50
CA VAL A 280 18.58 15.22 9.64
C VAL A 280 19.75 16.15 9.96
N VAL A 281 19.49 17.45 9.95
CA VAL A 281 20.41 18.51 10.39
C VAL A 281 19.97 18.97 11.77
N ARG A 282 20.91 19.15 12.70
CA ARG A 282 20.63 19.47 14.11
C ARG A 282 21.47 20.66 14.59
N GLY A 283 21.05 21.27 15.70
CA GLY A 283 21.83 22.31 16.36
C GLY A 283 21.90 23.64 15.61
N LEU A 284 20.97 23.88 14.67
CA LEU A 284 20.94 25.16 13.96
C LEU A 284 20.51 26.28 14.93
N PRO A 285 21.10 27.47 14.84
CA PRO A 285 20.79 28.56 15.75
C PRO A 285 19.38 29.12 15.50
N ALA A 286 18.73 29.54 16.58
CA ALA A 286 17.52 30.34 16.57
C ALA A 286 17.61 31.56 15.64
N VAL A 287 16.60 31.84 14.82
CA VAL A 287 16.50 33.11 14.06
C VAL A 287 15.19 33.85 14.40
N PRO A 288 15.24 35.14 14.79
CA PRO A 288 14.05 35.86 15.28
C PRO A 288 12.88 35.96 14.29
N TYR A 289 13.18 36.04 12.99
CA TYR A 289 12.17 36.21 11.93
C TYR A 289 11.55 34.89 11.45
N LEU A 290 12.09 33.73 11.84
CA LEU A 290 11.41 32.44 11.74
C LEU A 290 10.96 32.03 13.15
N PRO A 291 9.68 32.26 13.52
CA PRO A 291 9.17 32.01 14.87
C PRO A 291 8.97 30.51 15.14
N LEU A 292 10.03 29.72 14.96
CA LEU A 292 10.16 28.32 15.38
C LEU A 292 10.17 28.22 16.92
N ILE A 293 10.57 29.31 17.60
CA ILE A 293 10.79 29.37 19.04
C ILE A 293 9.71 30.20 19.73
N PRO A 294 9.26 29.79 20.92
CA PRO A 294 8.55 30.64 21.87
C PRO A 294 9.35 31.90 22.26
N GLN A 295 8.96 33.10 21.84
CA GLN A 295 9.38 34.31 22.58
C GLN A 295 8.45 34.53 23.80
N GLN A 296 7.15 34.30 23.64
CA GLN A 296 6.13 34.16 24.69
C GLN A 296 4.98 33.29 24.14
N GLY A 297 4.94 31.99 24.47
CA GLY A 297 3.89 31.05 24.04
C GLY A 297 4.29 30.04 22.94
N PRO A 298 3.40 29.14 22.50
CA PRO A 298 3.76 27.99 21.66
C PRO A 298 4.38 28.38 20.31
N GLY A 299 5.40 27.60 19.90
CA GLY A 299 6.18 27.76 18.66
C GLY A 299 5.43 27.28 17.42
N ARG A 300 6.15 27.15 16.29
CA ARG A 300 5.58 26.77 14.99
C ARG A 300 6.40 25.69 14.31
N LEU A 301 5.74 24.87 13.49
CA LEU A 301 6.39 23.96 12.55
C LEU A 301 6.45 24.59 11.16
N PHE A 302 7.54 24.39 10.42
CA PHE A 302 7.61 24.80 9.02
C PHE A 302 7.80 23.59 8.11
N MET A 303 6.99 23.53 7.05
CA MET A 303 7.15 22.62 5.93
C MET A 303 7.46 23.47 4.69
N VAL A 304 8.69 23.40 4.23
CA VAL A 304 9.19 24.24 3.14
C VAL A 304 9.36 23.36 1.91
N GLN A 305 8.49 23.53 0.92
CA GLN A 305 8.61 22.85 -0.36
C GLN A 305 9.62 23.58 -1.23
N GLU A 306 10.36 22.84 -2.03
CA GLU A 306 11.33 23.39 -2.98
C GLU A 306 10.76 24.49 -3.89
N ALA A 307 11.59 25.50 -4.17
CA ALA A 307 11.29 26.56 -5.12
C ALA A 307 11.18 26.02 -6.55
N ALA A 308 10.35 26.65 -7.39
CA ALA A 308 10.15 26.20 -8.77
C ALA A 308 11.46 26.18 -9.59
N ALA A 309 12.40 27.08 -9.28
CA ALA A 309 13.72 27.13 -9.90
C ALA A 309 14.55 25.87 -9.60
N GLY A 310 14.62 25.45 -8.33
CA GLY A 310 15.31 24.21 -7.93
C GLY A 310 14.65 22.97 -8.53
N LEU A 311 13.31 22.91 -8.51
CA LEU A 311 12.59 21.80 -9.12
C LEU A 311 12.88 21.69 -10.63
N LYS A 312 12.93 22.81 -11.34
CA LYS A 312 13.30 22.86 -12.76
C LYS A 312 14.76 22.46 -12.97
N ALA A 313 15.68 22.93 -12.13
CA ALA A 313 17.10 22.59 -12.20
C ALA A 313 17.34 21.09 -11.99
N ALA A 314 16.49 20.43 -11.20
CA ALA A 314 16.53 18.98 -10.99
C ALA A 314 15.89 18.16 -12.12
N GLY A 315 15.36 18.78 -13.18
CA GLY A 315 14.68 18.06 -14.27
C GLY A 315 13.22 17.69 -13.99
N GLY A 316 12.62 18.23 -12.91
CA GLY A 316 11.22 17.98 -12.53
C GLY A 316 11.04 16.89 -11.45
N GLY A 317 9.83 16.32 -11.40
CA GLY A 317 9.47 15.28 -10.42
C GLY A 317 8.84 15.82 -9.12
N PRO A 318 8.74 14.99 -8.06
CA PRO A 318 8.21 15.41 -6.77
C PRO A 318 9.17 16.39 -6.07
N PRO A 319 8.67 17.51 -5.50
CA PRO A 319 9.52 18.53 -4.90
C PRO A 319 10.22 18.01 -3.63
N ALA A 320 11.46 18.43 -3.45
CA ALA A 320 12.16 18.27 -2.17
C ALA A 320 11.41 19.06 -1.07
N THR A 321 11.54 18.62 0.18
CA THR A 321 10.81 19.22 1.31
C THR A 321 11.69 19.29 2.54
N PHE A 322 11.78 20.48 3.12
CA PHE A 322 12.35 20.71 4.44
C PHE A 322 11.26 20.72 5.51
N PHE A 323 11.48 19.99 6.59
CA PHE A 323 10.70 20.11 7.83
C PHE A 323 11.58 20.77 8.89
N LEU A 324 11.17 21.96 9.36
CA LEU A 324 11.91 22.73 10.36
C LEU A 324 11.12 22.74 11.66
N SER A 325 11.83 22.47 12.76
CA SER A 325 11.26 22.38 14.10
C SER A 325 12.28 22.79 15.15
N HIS A 326 11.81 23.21 16.33
CA HIS A 326 12.68 23.54 17.46
C HIS A 326 12.24 22.72 18.70
N PRO A 327 12.77 21.49 18.87
CA PRO A 327 12.37 20.60 19.96
C PRO A 327 12.68 21.15 21.35
N SER A 328 13.86 21.74 21.58
CA SER A 328 14.18 22.43 22.83
C SER A 328 15.28 23.46 22.64
N ALA A 329 15.40 24.44 23.56
CA ALA A 329 16.50 25.41 23.57
C ALA A 329 17.88 24.75 23.54
N GLU A 330 18.03 23.61 24.22
CA GLU A 330 19.28 22.85 24.35
C GLU A 330 19.69 22.13 23.06
N THR A 331 18.72 21.70 22.25
CA THR A 331 18.95 20.93 21.01
C THR A 331 19.03 21.81 19.76
N GLY A 332 18.60 23.06 19.85
CA GLY A 332 18.53 24.00 18.74
C GLY A 332 17.46 23.64 17.71
N VAL A 333 17.55 24.25 16.52
CA VAL A 333 16.66 23.94 15.40
C VAL A 333 17.11 22.64 14.72
N THR A 334 16.13 21.77 14.46
CA THR A 334 16.27 20.55 13.66
C THR A 334 15.62 20.77 12.30
N ALA A 335 16.37 20.49 11.23
CA ALA A 335 15.91 20.54 9.86
C ALA A 335 16.01 19.16 9.20
N VAL A 336 14.91 18.65 8.65
CA VAL A 336 14.88 17.38 7.93
C VAL A 336 14.69 17.66 6.45
N LEU A 337 15.68 17.32 5.63
CA LEU A 337 15.55 17.40 4.18
C LEU A 337 15.10 16.04 3.65
N SER A 338 13.92 15.97 3.04
CA SER A 338 13.41 14.77 2.38
C SER A 338 13.21 15.00 0.89
N MET A 339 13.71 14.08 0.06
CA MET A 339 13.53 14.10 -1.39
C MET A 339 13.54 12.68 -1.96
N ALA A 340 13.20 12.55 -3.25
CA ALA A 340 13.27 11.28 -3.97
C ALA A 340 14.71 10.72 -3.95
N GLN A 341 14.83 9.39 -3.96
CA GLN A 341 16.12 8.69 -3.85
C GLN A 341 17.16 9.16 -4.88
N TRP A 342 16.76 9.23 -6.16
CA TRP A 342 17.65 9.64 -7.25
C TRP A 342 18.22 11.05 -7.08
N ARG A 343 17.58 11.92 -6.28
CA ARG A 343 18.05 13.29 -6.05
C ARG A 343 19.23 13.40 -5.09
N TRP A 344 19.56 12.32 -4.39
CA TRP A 344 20.72 12.27 -3.51
C TRP A 344 22.02 11.92 -4.24
N GLU A 345 21.92 11.41 -5.48
CA GLU A 345 23.07 11.06 -6.31
C GLU A 345 23.90 12.31 -6.67
N GLY A 346 25.22 12.25 -6.49
CA GLY A 346 26.13 13.37 -6.76
C GLY A 346 26.17 14.46 -5.68
N LEU A 347 25.57 14.24 -4.50
CA LEU A 347 25.62 15.15 -3.35
C LEU A 347 26.67 14.76 -2.29
N GLU A 348 27.82 14.22 -2.68
CA GLU A 348 28.84 13.78 -1.72
C GLU A 348 29.65 14.93 -1.09
N GLY A 349 29.59 16.15 -1.65
CA GLY A 349 30.35 17.32 -1.22
C GLY A 349 29.51 18.45 -0.63
N LYS A 350 30.14 19.24 0.25
CA LYS A 350 29.52 20.45 0.83
C LYS A 350 29.11 21.44 -0.26
N GLU A 351 29.93 21.60 -1.29
CA GLU A 351 29.71 22.50 -2.42
C GLU A 351 28.46 22.08 -3.23
N ALA A 352 28.30 20.79 -3.51
CA ALA A 352 27.12 20.26 -4.20
C ALA A 352 25.86 20.47 -3.36
N CYS A 353 25.93 20.23 -2.04
CA CYS A 353 24.85 20.54 -1.12
C CYS A 353 24.51 22.04 -1.09
N LEU A 354 25.50 22.93 -1.10
CA LEU A 354 25.30 24.38 -1.15
C LEU A 354 24.58 24.81 -2.44
N GLN A 355 24.97 24.26 -3.59
CA GLN A 355 24.33 24.55 -4.87
C GLN A 355 22.86 24.09 -4.88
N LEU A 356 22.59 22.90 -4.34
CA LEU A 356 21.23 22.42 -4.14
C LEU A 356 20.43 23.40 -3.27
N LEU A 357 20.94 23.79 -2.10
CA LEU A 357 20.24 24.69 -1.19
C LEU A 357 19.99 26.05 -1.83
N ALA A 358 20.98 26.62 -2.54
CA ALA A 358 20.85 27.93 -3.18
C ALA A 358 19.79 27.96 -4.29
N SER A 359 19.68 26.88 -5.06
CA SER A 359 18.68 26.76 -6.13
C SER A 359 17.29 26.37 -5.61
N SER A 360 17.24 25.50 -4.61
CA SER A 360 16.00 24.85 -4.16
C SER A 360 15.34 25.54 -2.98
N PHE A 361 16.13 26.18 -2.11
CA PHE A 361 15.67 26.82 -0.88
C PHE A 361 16.37 28.16 -0.62
N PRO A 362 16.33 29.11 -1.57
CA PRO A 362 17.07 30.38 -1.49
C PRO A 362 16.70 31.27 -0.31
N SER A 363 15.52 31.09 0.29
CA SER A 363 15.07 31.86 1.46
C SER A 363 15.41 31.22 2.81
N LEU A 364 16.20 30.15 2.84
CA LEU A 364 16.80 29.70 4.11
C LEU A 364 17.73 30.79 4.68
N PRO A 365 17.83 30.92 6.01
CA PRO A 365 18.78 31.84 6.64
C PRO A 365 20.20 31.64 6.10
N SER A 366 20.85 32.72 5.68
CA SER A 366 22.22 32.69 5.12
C SER A 366 23.20 31.99 6.06
N ASP A 367 23.05 32.21 7.36
CA ASP A 367 23.92 31.67 8.40
C ASP A 367 23.72 30.17 8.62
N TRP A 368 22.57 29.62 8.20
CA TRP A 368 22.31 28.18 8.25
C TRP A 368 22.87 27.45 7.03
N MET A 369 22.94 28.10 5.87
CA MET A 369 23.27 27.45 4.59
C MET A 369 24.58 26.65 4.64
N GLN A 370 25.62 27.24 5.24
CA GLN A 370 26.94 26.61 5.37
C GLN A 370 26.92 25.38 6.29
N GLU A 371 26.19 25.48 7.40
CA GLU A 371 26.08 24.42 8.40
C GLU A 371 25.20 23.27 7.92
N ILE A 372 24.04 23.61 7.32
CA ILE A 372 23.15 22.63 6.67
C ILE A 372 23.94 21.86 5.60
N ALA A 373 24.66 22.54 4.71
CA ALA A 373 25.41 21.86 3.67
C ALA A 373 26.52 20.96 4.22
N ALA A 374 27.24 21.40 5.26
CA ALA A 374 28.27 20.58 5.90
C ALA A 374 27.68 19.32 6.55
N GLN A 375 26.57 19.46 7.27
CA GLN A 375 25.88 18.31 7.87
C GLN A 375 25.24 17.41 6.82
N LEU A 376 24.64 17.95 5.74
CA LEU A 376 24.10 17.14 4.65
C LEU A 376 25.19 16.33 3.95
N ALA A 377 26.40 16.85 3.79
CA ALA A 377 27.51 16.08 3.21
C ALA A 377 28.00 14.97 4.15
N ALA A 378 28.13 15.26 5.46
CA ALA A 378 28.74 14.34 6.42
C ALA A 378 27.79 13.28 7.00
N ARG A 379 26.51 13.60 7.17
CA ARG A 379 25.56 12.75 7.91
C ARG A 379 25.00 11.62 7.06
N PRO A 380 24.65 10.48 7.69
CA PRO A 380 24.10 9.33 6.99
C PRO A 380 22.75 9.65 6.32
N LEU A 381 22.50 8.97 5.21
CA LEU A 381 21.22 9.02 4.50
C LEU A 381 20.28 7.95 5.06
N HIS A 382 19.00 8.30 5.25
CA HIS A 382 18.00 7.41 5.83
C HIS A 382 16.78 7.26 4.92
N GLU A 383 16.16 6.09 4.93
CA GLU A 383 14.90 5.83 4.23
C GLU A 383 13.71 6.28 5.09
N THR A 384 12.69 6.86 4.45
CA THR A 384 11.47 7.36 5.12
C THR A 384 10.57 6.28 5.76
N GLY A 385 10.97 5.02 5.70
CA GLY A 385 10.23 3.87 6.23
C GLY A 385 9.28 3.26 5.19
N MET A 386 9.10 1.94 5.23
CA MET A 386 8.19 1.25 4.32
C MET A 386 6.73 1.47 4.75
N GLN A 387 5.82 1.53 3.78
CA GLN A 387 4.40 1.37 4.08
C GLN A 387 4.12 -0.11 4.33
N VAL A 388 3.25 -0.39 5.29
CA VAL A 388 2.83 -1.75 5.65
C VAL A 388 1.31 -1.80 5.52
N HIS A 389 0.81 -2.82 4.84
CA HIS A 389 -0.61 -3.06 4.67
C HIS A 389 -0.91 -4.51 5.02
N ALA A 390 -1.41 -4.74 6.23
CA ALA A 390 -1.98 -6.01 6.61
C ALA A 390 -3.47 -6.09 6.22
N ASN A 391 -3.90 -7.19 5.62
CA ASN A 391 -5.32 -7.44 5.32
C ASN A 391 -6.17 -7.64 6.60
N GLN A 392 -5.52 -7.97 7.72
CA GLN A 392 -6.08 -8.03 9.07
C GLN A 392 -5.01 -7.64 10.09
N LEU A 393 -5.41 -7.18 11.28
CA LEU A 393 -4.48 -6.71 12.32
C LEU A 393 -4.22 -7.76 13.41
N HIS A 394 -4.44 -9.04 13.09
CA HIS A 394 -4.27 -10.12 14.04
C HIS A 394 -3.85 -11.43 13.37
N ALA A 395 -3.41 -12.36 14.21
CA ALA A 395 -3.33 -13.79 13.96
C ALA A 395 -3.77 -14.52 15.24
N ARG A 396 -3.74 -15.86 15.25
CA ARG A 396 -4.06 -16.66 16.46
C ARG A 396 -3.23 -16.19 17.68
N GLY A 397 -3.89 -15.58 18.66
CA GLY A 397 -3.26 -15.10 19.90
C GLY A 397 -2.31 -13.91 19.71
N VAL A 398 -2.30 -13.27 18.54
CA VAL A 398 -1.39 -12.16 18.19
C VAL A 398 -2.18 -10.95 17.71
N VAL A 399 -1.79 -9.74 18.12
CA VAL A 399 -2.30 -8.47 17.58
C VAL A 399 -1.18 -7.60 17.05
N LEU A 400 -1.42 -6.89 15.94
CA LEU A 400 -0.47 -5.99 15.28
C LEU A 400 -0.84 -4.53 15.56
N LEU A 401 0.08 -3.78 16.18
CA LEU A 401 -0.11 -2.38 16.54
C LEU A 401 0.86 -1.46 15.79
N GLY A 402 0.34 -0.31 15.39
CA GLY A 402 1.04 0.75 14.68
C GLY A 402 1.71 0.26 13.40
N ASP A 403 2.95 0.71 13.21
CA ASP A 403 3.76 0.35 12.05
C ASP A 403 3.96 -1.17 11.86
N ALA A 404 3.75 -1.99 12.91
CA ALA A 404 3.76 -3.44 12.73
C ALA A 404 2.63 -3.87 11.77
N GLY A 405 1.42 -3.30 11.86
CA GLY A 405 0.28 -3.68 11.00
C GLY A 405 -0.04 -2.70 9.86
N HIS A 406 0.18 -1.39 10.06
CA HIS A 406 -0.27 -0.33 9.14
C HIS A 406 0.66 0.90 9.10
N ALA A 407 1.93 0.71 8.74
CA ALA A 407 2.87 1.80 8.58
C ALA A 407 2.49 2.72 7.40
N VAL A 408 2.58 4.04 7.60
CA VAL A 408 2.33 5.07 6.59
C VAL A 408 3.52 6.01 6.44
N SER A 409 3.55 6.78 5.35
CA SER A 409 4.64 7.72 5.13
C SER A 409 4.67 8.83 6.19
N PRO A 410 5.84 9.43 6.47
CA PRO A 410 5.95 10.58 7.36
C PRO A 410 5.18 11.82 6.87
N ALA A 411 4.75 11.85 5.60
CA ALA A 411 4.17 13.03 4.95
C ALA A 411 2.86 13.49 5.61
N THR A 412 2.09 12.56 6.17
CA THR A 412 0.83 12.86 6.86
C THR A 412 1.00 13.14 8.36
N SER A 413 2.19 12.90 8.93
CA SER A 413 2.48 13.06 10.38
C SER A 413 1.49 12.34 11.31
N ASN A 414 0.86 11.26 10.83
CA ASN A 414 -0.17 10.54 11.58
C ASN A 414 0.28 9.17 12.12
N GLY A 415 1.40 8.60 11.66
CA GLY A 415 1.84 7.25 12.05
C GLY A 415 1.91 7.03 13.57
N MET A 416 2.69 7.84 14.30
CA MET A 416 2.80 7.75 15.77
C MET A 416 1.46 7.95 16.48
N ASN A 417 0.65 8.91 16.02
CA ASN A 417 -0.66 9.20 16.61
C ASN A 417 -1.65 8.06 16.40
N SER A 418 -1.66 7.45 15.21
CA SER A 418 -2.44 6.26 14.87
C SER A 418 -2.01 5.06 15.72
N ALA A 419 -0.70 4.85 15.87
CA ALA A 419 -0.15 3.75 16.66
C ALA A 419 -0.50 3.86 18.16
N MET A 420 -0.54 5.07 18.73
CA MET A 420 -1.01 5.26 20.11
C MET A 420 -2.53 5.05 20.22
N GLU A 421 -3.30 5.48 19.21
CA GLU A 421 -4.73 5.24 19.14
C GLU A 421 -5.05 3.73 19.05
N ASP A 422 -4.21 2.92 18.39
CA ASP A 422 -4.37 1.47 18.38
C ASP A 422 -4.36 0.85 19.78
N ALA A 423 -3.46 1.32 20.66
CA ALA A 423 -3.40 0.83 22.04
C ALA A 423 -4.71 1.13 22.80
N LEU A 424 -5.31 2.30 22.55
CA LEU A 424 -6.62 2.65 23.08
C LEU A 424 -7.74 1.80 22.47
N VAL A 425 -7.72 1.57 21.16
CA VAL A 425 -8.73 0.72 20.49
C VAL A 425 -8.63 -0.74 20.94
N LEU A 426 -7.42 -1.25 21.18
CA LEU A 426 -7.17 -2.57 21.76
C LEU A 426 -7.77 -2.68 23.17
N HIS A 427 -7.51 -1.70 24.04
CA HIS A 427 -8.12 -1.60 25.37
C HIS A 427 -9.66 -1.64 25.31
N GLN A 428 -10.25 -0.80 24.45
CA GLN A 428 -11.71 -0.76 24.29
C GLN A 428 -12.27 -2.05 23.69
N ALA A 429 -11.56 -2.68 22.76
CA ALA A 429 -11.97 -3.97 22.21
C ALA A 429 -12.00 -5.05 23.29
N LEU A 430 -11.01 -5.08 24.18
CA LEU A 430 -10.96 -6.02 25.30
C LEU A 430 -12.12 -5.80 26.29
N GLN A 431 -12.46 -4.54 26.60
CA GLN A 431 -13.64 -4.23 27.40
C GLN A 431 -14.94 -4.73 26.76
N ARG A 432 -15.09 -4.56 25.43
CA ARG A 432 -16.31 -4.97 24.71
C ARG A 432 -16.51 -6.49 24.69
N VAL A 433 -15.44 -7.26 24.67
CA VAL A 433 -15.50 -8.73 24.73
C VAL A 433 -15.51 -9.27 26.17
N GLY A 434 -15.67 -8.40 27.18
CA GLY A 434 -15.78 -8.81 28.58
C GLY A 434 -14.47 -9.36 29.16
N ASP A 435 -13.33 -8.75 28.82
CA ASP A 435 -12.00 -9.17 29.26
C ASP A 435 -11.59 -10.58 28.82
N ASP A 436 -12.16 -11.07 27.71
CA ASP A 436 -11.76 -12.32 27.07
C ASP A 436 -10.62 -12.10 26.06
N LEU A 437 -9.42 -12.55 26.43
CA LEU A 437 -8.23 -12.48 25.58
C LEU A 437 -8.30 -13.41 24.36
N ALA A 438 -9.11 -14.48 24.40
CA ALA A 438 -9.24 -15.39 23.26
C ALA A 438 -9.97 -14.72 22.09
N SER A 439 -11.00 -13.92 22.39
CA SER A 439 -11.81 -13.19 21.40
C SER A 439 -11.22 -11.84 21.00
N LEU A 440 -10.28 -11.30 21.78
CA LEU A 440 -9.67 -9.99 21.56
C LEU A 440 -9.05 -9.79 20.16
N PRO A 441 -8.25 -10.72 19.60
CA PRO A 441 -7.55 -10.47 18.33
C PRO A 441 -8.50 -10.14 17.16
N ALA A 442 -9.59 -10.90 17.03
CA ALA A 442 -10.61 -10.68 16.01
C ALA A 442 -11.40 -9.39 16.29
N ALA A 443 -11.79 -9.15 17.54
CA ALA A 443 -12.53 -7.94 17.94
C ALA A 443 -11.72 -6.66 17.70
N TYR A 444 -10.42 -6.68 17.97
CA TYR A 444 -9.51 -5.57 17.70
C TYR A 444 -9.40 -5.29 16.19
N THR A 445 -9.23 -6.33 15.38
CA THR A 445 -9.20 -6.17 13.91
C THR A 445 -10.51 -5.58 13.40
N ALA A 446 -11.65 -6.10 13.84
CA ALA A 446 -12.96 -5.59 13.44
C ALA A 446 -13.17 -4.11 13.82
N ALA A 447 -12.61 -3.68 14.96
CA ALA A 447 -12.71 -2.30 15.42
C ALA A 447 -11.74 -1.34 14.71
N ARG A 448 -10.60 -1.83 14.21
CA ARG A 448 -9.48 -0.96 13.79
C ARG A 448 -9.11 -1.00 12.32
N LEU A 449 -9.36 -2.11 11.63
CA LEU A 449 -8.86 -2.35 10.27
C LEU A 449 -9.32 -1.27 9.28
N ASP A 450 -10.58 -0.86 9.33
CA ASP A 450 -11.14 0.15 8.43
C ASP A 450 -10.40 1.49 8.55
N ASP A 451 -10.11 1.92 9.78
CA ASP A 451 -9.37 3.16 10.05
C ASP A 451 -7.90 3.05 9.61
N ALA A 452 -7.25 1.91 9.88
CA ALA A 452 -5.89 1.63 9.45
C ALA A 452 -5.74 1.68 7.92
N GLN A 453 -6.65 1.01 7.20
CA GLN A 453 -6.69 1.01 5.73
C GLN A 453 -7.04 2.39 5.17
N ALA A 454 -7.95 3.12 5.81
CA ALA A 454 -8.30 4.46 5.39
C ALA A 454 -7.13 5.44 5.56
N LEU A 455 -6.35 5.33 6.63
CA LEU A 455 -5.15 6.14 6.82
C LEU A 455 -4.12 5.87 5.72
N LEU A 456 -3.88 4.60 5.38
CA LEU A 456 -2.98 4.23 4.27
C LEU A 456 -3.47 4.79 2.93
N TRP A 457 -4.77 4.67 2.64
CA TRP A 457 -5.37 5.22 1.43
C TRP A 457 -5.19 6.75 1.35
N LEU A 458 -5.43 7.45 2.46
CA LEU A 458 -5.27 8.90 2.55
C LEU A 458 -3.80 9.32 2.35
N ASP A 459 -2.84 8.56 2.89
CA ASP A 459 -1.41 8.78 2.71
C ASP A 459 -0.97 8.64 1.23
N THR A 460 -1.45 7.59 0.56
CA THR A 460 -1.19 7.36 -0.88
C THR A 460 -1.84 8.43 -1.76
N ALA A 461 -3.11 8.77 -1.49
CA ALA A 461 -3.82 9.82 -2.23
C ALA A 461 -3.12 11.19 -2.09
N MET A 462 -2.62 11.51 -0.90
CA MET A 462 -1.84 12.73 -0.65
C MET A 462 -0.49 12.73 -1.38
N SER A 463 0.19 11.58 -1.40
CA SER A 463 1.46 11.43 -2.10
C SER A 463 1.30 11.58 -3.62
N ALA A 464 0.23 11.00 -4.20
CA ALA A 464 -0.11 11.15 -5.61
C ALA A 464 -0.43 12.61 -5.98
N LEU A 465 -1.17 13.32 -5.12
CA LEU A 465 -1.50 14.73 -5.33
C LEU A 465 -0.27 15.64 -5.26
N ALA A 466 0.69 15.34 -4.37
CA ALA A 466 1.94 16.10 -4.23
C ALA A 466 2.94 15.82 -5.38
N GLY A 467 2.90 14.63 -5.97
CA GLY A 467 3.80 14.22 -7.06
C GLY A 467 3.44 14.76 -8.45
N ARG A 468 2.20 15.20 -8.68
CA ARG A 468 1.71 15.57 -10.03
C ARG A 468 2.17 16.92 -10.58
N GLY A 469 2.84 17.80 -9.83
CA GLY A 469 3.40 19.06 -10.35
C GLY A 469 2.41 20.10 -10.93
N GLY A 470 1.22 19.70 -11.35
CA GLY A 470 0.06 20.50 -11.77
C GLY A 470 -1.16 19.64 -11.46
N ASP A 471 -1.91 19.92 -10.41
CA ASP A 471 -3.05 20.83 -10.54
C ASP A 471 -3.31 21.55 -9.20
N SER A 472 -2.27 22.24 -8.69
CA SER A 472 -2.35 22.88 -7.36
C SER A 472 -3.46 23.92 -7.27
N ALA A 473 -3.94 24.45 -8.40
CA ALA A 473 -5.04 25.41 -8.46
C ALA A 473 -6.39 24.77 -8.15
N ALA A 474 -6.71 23.61 -8.76
CA ALA A 474 -7.98 22.92 -8.53
C ALA A 474 -8.10 22.39 -7.09
N PHE A 475 -7.01 21.83 -6.54
CA PHE A 475 -6.97 21.41 -5.14
C PHE A 475 -7.04 22.59 -4.15
N LYS A 476 -6.29 23.67 -4.40
CA LYS A 476 -6.40 24.88 -3.56
C LYS A 476 -7.80 25.49 -3.65
N ALA A 477 -8.38 25.53 -4.84
CA ALA A 477 -9.74 25.99 -5.06
C ALA A 477 -10.76 25.12 -4.32
N SER A 478 -10.61 23.79 -4.33
CA SER A 478 -11.52 22.89 -3.61
C SER A 478 -11.40 23.03 -2.08
N VAL A 479 -10.18 23.21 -1.55
CA VAL A 479 -9.94 23.49 -0.12
C VAL A 479 -10.55 24.83 0.27
N VAL A 480 -10.31 25.90 -0.50
CA VAL A 480 -10.83 27.25 -0.22
C VAL A 480 -12.36 27.31 -0.35
N ALA A 481 -12.93 26.73 -1.41
CA ALA A 481 -14.37 26.68 -1.63
C ALA A 481 -15.08 25.98 -0.46
N ARG A 482 -14.51 24.88 0.05
CA ARG A 482 -15.09 24.17 1.20
C ARG A 482 -14.93 24.89 2.51
N LEU A 483 -13.82 25.57 2.74
CA LEU A 483 -13.68 26.44 3.91
C LEU A 483 -14.73 27.56 3.90
N ALA A 484 -15.02 28.13 2.73
CA ALA A 484 -16.08 29.11 2.56
C ALA A 484 -17.48 28.50 2.79
N LEU A 485 -17.78 27.36 2.15
CA LEU A 485 -19.04 26.63 2.33
C LEU A 485 -19.27 26.21 3.79
N GLY A 486 -18.24 25.73 4.49
CA GLY A 486 -18.35 25.37 5.90
C GLY A 486 -18.70 26.57 6.79
N LYS A 487 -18.12 27.75 6.50
CA LYS A 487 -18.49 28.99 7.21
C LYS A 487 -19.91 29.44 6.89
N VAL A 488 -20.32 29.39 5.62
CA VAL A 488 -21.64 29.82 5.16
C VAL A 488 -22.76 28.89 5.67
N THR A 489 -22.46 27.60 5.82
CA THR A 489 -23.43 26.59 6.27
C THR A 489 -23.41 26.35 7.79
N GLY A 490 -22.73 27.21 8.57
CA GLY A 490 -22.64 27.05 10.02
C GLY A 490 -21.97 25.74 10.47
N GLY A 491 -21.10 25.17 9.64
CA GLY A 491 -20.39 23.92 9.89
C GLY A 491 -21.09 22.65 9.36
N TRP A 492 -22.25 22.77 8.71
CA TRP A 492 -22.94 21.61 8.11
C TRP A 492 -22.10 20.96 6.98
N VAL A 493 -21.44 21.79 6.17
CA VAL A 493 -20.41 21.31 5.22
C VAL A 493 -19.06 21.24 5.93
N ARG A 494 -18.54 20.02 6.12
CA ARG A 494 -17.26 19.79 6.80
C ARG A 494 -16.07 20.32 5.97
N PRO A 495 -14.96 20.74 6.64
CA PRO A 495 -13.71 21.08 5.98
C PRO A 495 -13.17 19.95 5.11
N HIS A 496 -12.31 20.29 4.15
CA HIS A 496 -11.65 19.30 3.30
C HIS A 496 -10.92 18.23 4.14
N ALA A 497 -11.00 16.95 3.76
CA ALA A 497 -10.44 15.86 4.57
C ALA A 497 -8.94 15.99 4.87
N PHE A 498 -8.18 16.66 4.00
CA PHE A 498 -6.80 17.09 4.25
C PHE A 498 -6.63 17.86 5.57
N LEU A 499 -7.56 18.75 5.90
CA LEU A 499 -7.54 19.53 7.14
C LEU A 499 -8.01 18.68 8.33
N LEU A 500 -8.99 17.80 8.11
CA LEU A 500 -9.52 16.89 9.14
C LEU A 500 -8.51 15.83 9.59
N LEU A 501 -7.68 15.35 8.67
CA LEU A 501 -6.52 14.50 8.96
C LEU A 501 -5.52 15.15 9.90
N LYS A 502 -5.40 16.48 9.83
CA LYS A 502 -4.50 17.23 10.72
C LYS A 502 -5.15 17.44 12.08
N ASP A 503 -6.44 17.71 12.16
CA ASP A 503 -7.19 17.88 13.41
C ASP A 503 -7.22 16.59 14.26
N GLY A 504 -7.39 15.42 13.63
CA GLY A 504 -7.41 14.12 14.32
C GLY A 504 -8.69 13.88 15.14
N SER A 505 -9.74 14.64 14.86
CA SER A 505 -11.05 14.57 15.52
C SER A 505 -12.03 13.58 14.86
N LEU A 506 -11.78 13.21 13.59
CA LEU A 506 -12.67 12.37 12.79
C LEU A 506 -12.02 11.02 12.53
N PRO A 507 -12.69 9.86 12.73
CA PRO A 507 -12.15 8.55 12.34
C PRO A 507 -11.62 8.54 10.90
N TYR A 508 -10.51 7.85 10.65
CA TYR A 508 -9.86 7.85 9.33
C TYR A 508 -10.80 7.31 8.25
N ALA A 509 -11.59 6.29 8.56
CA ALA A 509 -12.57 5.72 7.64
C ALA A 509 -13.68 6.71 7.27
N GLU A 510 -14.11 7.57 8.20
CA GLU A 510 -15.08 8.63 7.88
C GLU A 510 -14.41 9.77 7.11
N ALA A 511 -13.14 10.10 7.40
CA ALA A 511 -12.39 11.06 6.60
C ALA A 511 -12.26 10.61 5.14
N ARG A 512 -11.96 9.32 4.91
CA ARG A 512 -11.93 8.71 3.57
C ARG A 512 -13.29 8.76 2.88
N ARG A 513 -14.36 8.30 3.55
CA ARG A 513 -15.73 8.35 3.01
C ARG A 513 -16.15 9.76 2.63
N GLN A 514 -15.74 10.76 3.41
CA GLN A 514 -15.95 12.15 3.06
C GLN A 514 -15.25 12.48 1.73
N VAL A 515 -13.95 12.21 1.58
CA VAL A 515 -13.22 12.46 0.31
C VAL A 515 -13.90 11.82 -0.88
N GLU A 516 -14.32 10.55 -0.74
CA GLU A 516 -14.97 9.81 -1.81
C GLU A 516 -16.32 10.45 -2.20
N ARG A 517 -17.14 10.84 -1.21
CA ARG A 517 -18.40 11.60 -1.44
C ARG A 517 -18.13 12.92 -2.15
N ASP A 518 -17.06 13.62 -1.77
CA ASP A 518 -16.74 14.93 -2.34
C ASP A 518 -16.27 14.84 -3.78
N ALA A 519 -15.43 13.85 -4.09
CA ALA A 519 -14.99 13.57 -5.44
C ALA A 519 -16.18 13.19 -6.35
N ALA A 520 -17.14 12.43 -5.82
CA ALA A 520 -18.38 12.10 -6.52
C ALA A 520 -19.26 13.35 -6.76
N ALA A 521 -19.45 14.19 -5.74
CA ALA A 521 -20.22 15.43 -5.85
C ALA A 521 -19.59 16.43 -6.84
N ALA A 522 -18.26 16.55 -6.84
CA ALA A 522 -17.55 17.40 -7.80
C ALA A 522 -17.76 16.96 -9.25
N LYS A 523 -17.81 15.64 -9.53
CA LYS A 523 -18.13 15.09 -10.85
C LYS A 523 -19.56 15.39 -11.32
N VAL A 524 -20.51 15.49 -10.39
CA VAL A 524 -21.91 15.87 -10.69
C VAL A 524 -22.04 17.37 -10.98
N VAL A 525 -21.21 18.20 -10.35
CA VAL A 525 -21.17 19.65 -10.62
C VAL A 525 -20.54 19.96 -11.98
N THR A 526 -19.53 19.21 -12.42
CA THR A 526 -18.87 19.42 -13.71
C THR A 526 -19.64 18.84 -14.92
N THR A 527 -20.62 17.95 -14.72
CA THR A 527 -21.47 17.37 -15.78
C THR A 527 -22.72 18.20 -16.12
N GLY A 528 -22.78 19.46 -15.68
CA GLY A 528 -23.77 20.45 -16.14
C GLY A 528 -25.04 20.56 -15.28
N ALA A 529 -25.51 19.49 -14.64
CA ALA A 529 -26.72 19.52 -13.80
C ALA A 529 -26.52 20.22 -12.43
N GLY A 530 -25.30 20.19 -11.87
CA GLY A 530 -25.01 20.80 -10.57
C GLY A 530 -24.80 22.32 -10.59
N LEU A 531 -24.44 22.91 -11.74
CA LEU A 531 -24.29 24.36 -11.90
C LEU A 531 -25.62 25.10 -11.73
N THR A 532 -26.73 24.51 -12.21
CA THR A 532 -28.09 25.03 -12.01
C THR A 532 -28.56 24.94 -10.57
N LEU A 533 -28.19 23.87 -9.84
CA LEU A 533 -28.54 23.69 -8.43
C LEU A 533 -27.73 24.61 -7.49
N LEU A 534 -26.43 24.81 -7.77
CA LEU A 534 -25.58 25.75 -7.04
C LEU A 534 -25.97 27.21 -7.32
N ALA A 535 -26.35 27.54 -8.56
CA ALA A 535 -26.88 28.87 -8.90
C ALA A 535 -28.23 29.13 -8.22
N ALA A 536 -29.12 28.13 -8.16
CA ALA A 536 -30.40 28.24 -7.46
C ALA A 536 -30.23 28.38 -5.94
N ALA A 537 -29.31 27.64 -5.32
CA ALA A 537 -29.00 27.74 -3.89
C ALA A 537 -28.34 29.10 -3.54
N ALA A 538 -27.44 29.60 -4.39
CA ALA A 538 -26.83 30.92 -4.23
C ALA A 538 -27.85 32.06 -4.43
N ALA A 539 -28.79 31.92 -5.38
CA ALA A 539 -29.88 32.86 -5.59
C ALA A 539 -30.88 32.88 -4.42
N GLY A 540 -31.16 31.72 -3.81
CA GLY A 540 -31.98 31.59 -2.60
C GLY A 540 -31.34 32.27 -1.39
N ALA A 541 -30.04 32.07 -1.17
CA ALA A 541 -29.30 32.72 -0.08
C ALA A 541 -29.19 34.25 -0.26
N LEU A 542 -29.00 34.74 -1.48
CA LEU A 542 -28.97 36.17 -1.80
C LEU A 542 -30.35 36.84 -1.70
N SER A 543 -31.43 36.09 -1.92
CA SER A 543 -32.80 36.58 -1.73
C SER A 543 -33.17 36.67 -0.25
N GLY A 544 -32.71 35.73 0.58
CA GLY A 544 -32.83 35.80 2.04
C GLY A 544 -32.10 36.99 2.67
N MET A 545 -31.01 37.46 2.06
CA MET A 545 -30.25 38.63 2.54
C MET A 545 -30.79 39.99 2.08
N ARG A 546 -31.78 40.03 1.17
CA ARG A 546 -32.46 41.28 0.76
C ARG A 546 -33.70 41.60 1.59
N GLY A 547 -34.21 40.66 2.39
CA GLY A 547 -35.32 40.89 3.33
C GLY A 547 -34.91 41.54 4.66
N ALA A 548 -33.61 41.70 4.94
CA ALA A 548 -33.10 42.20 6.23
C ALA A 548 -32.46 43.60 6.15
N ARG A 549 -32.93 44.45 5.24
CA ARG A 549 -32.54 45.87 5.16
C ARG A 549 -33.75 46.74 4.86
N THR A 550 -34.64 46.88 5.83
CA THR A 550 -35.51 48.04 5.99
C THR A 550 -36.10 47.96 7.39
N LEU A 551 -35.39 48.55 8.36
CA LEU A 551 -35.94 49.11 9.60
C LEU A 551 -34.77 49.67 10.43
N GLN A 552 -34.40 50.91 10.15
CA GLN A 552 -33.75 51.76 11.13
C GLN A 552 -34.13 53.21 10.81
N GLU A 553 -35.09 53.75 11.55
CA GLU A 553 -35.12 55.12 12.09
C GLU A 553 -36.51 55.44 12.69
N GLY A 554 -36.53 56.03 13.90
CA GLY A 554 -37.67 56.82 14.36
C GLY A 554 -38.40 56.39 15.66
N ILE A 555 -37.72 56.54 16.81
CA ILE A 555 -38.17 57.24 18.03
C ILE A 555 -39.69 57.22 18.37
N GLY A 556 -40.03 56.67 19.55
CA GLY A 556 -41.23 57.08 20.31
C GLY A 556 -41.93 56.01 21.17
N ARG A 557 -41.79 56.10 22.50
CA ARG A 557 -42.75 55.57 23.51
C ARG A 557 -43.89 56.61 23.70
N PRO A 558 -45.06 56.35 24.34
CA PRO A 558 -45.53 55.15 25.06
C PRO A 558 -47.03 54.76 24.86
N ALA A 559 -47.46 53.71 25.59
CA ALA A 559 -48.80 53.45 26.17
C ALA A 559 -49.85 52.61 25.39
N GLY A 560 -50.44 51.64 26.11
CA GLY A 560 -51.84 51.21 25.91
C GLY A 560 -52.11 49.72 25.65
N ALA A 561 -52.44 49.00 26.73
CA ALA A 561 -53.52 47.99 26.90
C ALA A 561 -53.95 46.99 25.79
N GLY A 562 -54.25 45.74 26.23
CA GLY A 562 -55.18 44.78 25.61
C GLY A 562 -54.48 43.60 24.91
N ARG A 563 -54.35 42.41 25.50
CA ARG A 563 -55.30 41.28 25.64
C ARG A 563 -55.72 40.59 24.32
N GLU A 564 -55.68 39.26 24.37
CA GLU A 564 -56.42 38.21 23.62
C GLU A 564 -55.76 37.54 22.39
N GLU A 565 -55.35 36.29 22.66
CA GLU A 565 -55.77 35.01 22.02
C GLU A 565 -55.75 34.82 20.50
N ASP A 566 -54.82 33.94 20.11
CA ASP A 566 -55.00 32.66 19.39
C ASP A 566 -55.14 32.56 17.87
N ASP A 567 -54.54 31.46 17.39
CA ASP A 567 -54.63 30.74 16.11
C ASP A 567 -54.12 31.35 14.79
N GLY A 568 -53.21 30.60 14.14
CA GLY A 568 -52.88 30.83 12.71
C GLY A 568 -51.60 30.19 12.17
N GLN A 569 -51.58 28.87 12.02
CA GLN A 569 -50.94 28.09 10.93
C GLN A 569 -49.51 28.44 10.46
N LEU A 570 -48.55 27.57 10.84
CA LEU A 570 -47.29 27.35 10.12
C LEU A 570 -47.44 26.11 9.22
N ALA A 571 -47.25 26.33 7.91
CA ALA A 571 -47.28 25.31 6.88
C ALA A 571 -46.10 24.31 7.01
N ALA A 572 -46.39 23.07 6.61
CA ALA A 572 -45.61 21.86 6.78
C ALA A 572 -44.22 21.86 6.12
N THR A 573 -43.27 21.24 6.82
CA THR A 573 -42.04 20.65 6.26
C THR A 573 -42.38 19.37 5.48
N PRO A 574 -41.66 19.03 4.39
CA PRO A 574 -41.82 17.73 3.75
C PRO A 574 -41.15 16.67 4.64
N SER A 575 -41.95 15.77 5.22
CA SER A 575 -41.47 14.60 5.94
C SER A 575 -40.74 13.68 4.98
N VAL A 576 -39.46 13.44 5.23
CA VAL A 576 -38.67 12.42 4.54
C VAL A 576 -39.07 11.07 5.11
N ASP A 577 -39.52 10.17 4.24
CA ASP A 577 -39.99 8.83 4.58
C ASP A 577 -38.86 8.02 5.25
N PRO A 578 -38.99 7.66 6.55
CA PRO A 578 -38.00 6.86 7.27
C PRO A 578 -37.83 5.46 6.67
N ASP A 579 -38.88 4.92 6.06
CA ASP A 579 -38.88 3.58 5.49
C ASP A 579 -38.08 3.55 4.18
N LEU A 580 -38.06 4.66 3.42
CA LEU A 580 -37.19 4.83 2.26
C LEU A 580 -35.71 4.85 2.65
N TRP A 581 -35.34 5.48 3.77
CA TRP A 581 -33.96 5.46 4.26
C TRP A 581 -33.58 4.13 4.87
N ALA A 582 -34.48 3.45 5.57
CA ALA A 582 -34.26 2.08 6.04
C ALA A 582 -34.06 1.11 4.86
N ALA A 583 -34.84 1.25 3.78
CA ALA A 583 -34.68 0.48 2.55
C ALA A 583 -33.37 0.79 1.82
N ILE A 584 -32.96 2.07 1.75
CA ILE A 584 -31.66 2.47 1.18
C ILE A 584 -30.50 1.99 2.06
N HIS A 585 -30.63 2.03 3.38
CA HIS A 585 -29.59 1.58 4.31
C HIS A 585 -29.48 0.05 4.33
N ALA A 586 -30.60 -0.66 4.23
CA ALA A 586 -30.65 -2.11 4.05
C ALA A 586 -30.04 -2.50 2.69
N SER A 587 -30.42 -1.81 1.61
CA SER A 587 -29.84 -2.02 0.28
C SER A 587 -28.34 -1.71 0.23
N LEU A 588 -27.87 -0.67 0.94
CA LEU A 588 -26.44 -0.33 1.06
C LEU A 588 -25.69 -1.30 1.98
N GLU A 589 -26.31 -1.81 3.05
CA GLU A 589 -25.74 -2.86 3.89
C GLU A 589 -25.66 -4.18 3.13
N GLU A 590 -26.66 -4.52 2.32
CA GLU A 590 -26.73 -5.72 1.49
C GLU A 590 -25.73 -5.63 0.32
N GLN A 591 -25.58 -4.44 -0.30
CA GLN A 591 -24.48 -4.14 -1.22
C GLN A 591 -23.10 -4.17 -0.52
N SER A 592 -23.02 -3.79 0.75
CA SER A 592 -21.78 -3.87 1.54
C SER A 592 -21.44 -5.31 1.96
N LYS A 593 -22.46 -6.14 2.22
CA LYS A 593 -22.36 -7.58 2.50
C LYS A 593 -22.01 -8.33 1.22
N GLN A 594 -22.58 -7.97 0.07
CA GLN A 594 -22.16 -8.43 -1.26
C GLN A 594 -20.72 -8.00 -1.60
N LYS A 595 -20.30 -6.79 -1.23
CA LYS A 595 -18.89 -6.34 -1.36
C LYS A 595 -17.92 -7.09 -0.45
N ARG A 596 -18.35 -7.49 0.75
CA ARG A 596 -17.57 -8.38 1.65
C ARG A 596 -17.56 -9.84 1.17
N ARG A 597 -18.58 -10.26 0.42
CA ARG A 597 -18.64 -11.56 -0.28
C ARG A 597 -17.77 -11.63 -1.55
N GLN A 598 -17.23 -10.51 -2.07
CA GLN A 598 -16.25 -10.47 -3.17
C GLN A 598 -14.83 -10.94 -2.74
N LEU A 599 -14.75 -12.08 -2.08
CA LEU A 599 -13.54 -12.90 -2.08
C LEU A 599 -13.24 -13.29 -3.54
N GLY A 600 -12.12 -12.82 -4.08
CA GLY A 600 -11.56 -13.30 -5.36
C GLY A 600 -11.42 -12.25 -6.46
N ARG A 601 -10.74 -11.12 -6.20
CA ARG A 601 -10.41 -10.14 -7.27
C ARG A 601 -9.36 -10.63 -8.27
N HIS A 602 -8.70 -11.74 -8.01
CA HIS A 602 -7.66 -12.27 -8.89
C HIS A 602 -8.06 -13.65 -9.41
N LEU A 603 -7.81 -13.88 -10.70
CA LEU A 603 -8.15 -15.13 -11.38
C LEU A 603 -7.62 -16.38 -10.65
N SER A 604 -6.46 -16.29 -10.01
CA SER A 604 -5.86 -17.37 -9.20
C SER A 604 -6.64 -17.72 -7.93
N ASP A 605 -7.45 -16.79 -7.41
CA ASP A 605 -8.22 -16.95 -6.17
C ASP A 605 -9.61 -17.54 -6.44
N ALA A 606 -10.02 -17.59 -7.70
CA ALA A 606 -11.26 -18.25 -8.11
C ALA A 606 -11.20 -19.76 -7.84
N ALA A 607 -10.09 -20.42 -8.19
CA ALA A 607 -9.86 -21.84 -7.88
C ALA A 607 -8.43 -22.06 -7.33
N PRO A 608 -8.21 -21.85 -6.02
CA PRO A 608 -6.88 -21.89 -5.42
C PRO A 608 -6.19 -23.25 -5.53
N GLU A 609 -6.95 -24.36 -5.50
CA GLU A 609 -6.42 -25.72 -5.67
C GLU A 609 -5.92 -25.98 -7.09
N LEU A 610 -6.70 -25.59 -8.11
CA LEU A 610 -6.28 -25.67 -9.50
C LEU A 610 -5.04 -24.79 -9.74
N ALA A 611 -5.06 -23.55 -9.23
CA ALA A 611 -3.92 -22.65 -9.31
C ALA A 611 -2.68 -23.23 -8.60
N GLY A 612 -2.85 -23.94 -7.49
CA GLY A 612 -1.78 -24.66 -6.78
C GLY A 612 -1.17 -25.79 -7.62
N ARG A 613 -2.01 -26.65 -8.21
CA ARG A 613 -1.56 -27.74 -9.10
C ARG A 613 -0.80 -27.22 -10.31
N LEU A 614 -1.28 -26.14 -10.93
CA LEU A 614 -0.63 -25.52 -12.08
C LEU A 614 0.74 -24.92 -11.71
N ARG A 615 0.87 -24.26 -10.55
CA ARG A 615 2.17 -23.79 -10.04
C ARG A 615 3.13 -24.96 -9.84
N GLN A 616 2.68 -26.06 -9.26
CA GLN A 616 3.50 -27.26 -9.04
C GLN A 616 3.94 -27.90 -10.37
N GLN A 617 3.01 -28.07 -11.32
CA GLN A 617 3.31 -28.62 -12.63
C GLN A 617 4.33 -27.76 -13.39
N ARG A 618 4.14 -26.43 -13.38
CA ARG A 618 5.10 -25.48 -13.95
C ARG A 618 6.47 -25.55 -13.26
N GLY A 619 6.50 -25.70 -11.94
CA GLY A 619 7.75 -25.88 -11.19
C GLY A 619 8.56 -27.10 -11.64
N ASN A 620 7.88 -28.19 -12.02
CA ASN A 620 8.50 -29.42 -12.52
C ASN A 620 9.00 -29.31 -13.97
N GLN A 621 8.65 -28.23 -14.69
CA GLN A 621 9.04 -28.00 -16.09
C GLN A 621 10.32 -27.17 -16.24
N LEU A 622 10.90 -26.68 -15.13
CA LEU A 622 12.08 -25.82 -15.18
C LEU A 622 13.33 -26.62 -15.58
N GLN A 623 14.03 -26.15 -16.61
CA GLN A 623 15.23 -26.78 -17.16
C GLN A 623 16.26 -25.70 -17.53
N CYS A 624 17.53 -26.06 -17.63
CA CYS A 624 18.59 -25.19 -18.15
C CYS A 624 19.00 -25.68 -19.53
N SER A 625 19.09 -24.78 -20.52
CA SER A 625 19.58 -25.10 -21.86
C SER A 625 21.10 -25.04 -21.96
N ASP A 626 21.66 -25.51 -23.08
CA ASP A 626 23.10 -25.44 -23.37
C ASP A 626 23.60 -23.98 -23.49
N GLU A 627 22.71 -23.08 -23.91
CA GLU A 627 22.95 -21.63 -23.95
C GLU A 627 22.93 -20.99 -22.54
N GLY A 628 22.59 -21.75 -21.51
CA GLY A 628 22.53 -21.26 -20.13
C GLY A 628 21.23 -20.57 -19.74
N VAL A 629 20.18 -20.72 -20.54
CA VAL A 629 18.87 -20.13 -20.24
C VAL A 629 18.07 -21.08 -19.37
N THR A 630 17.69 -20.62 -18.17
CA THR A 630 16.73 -21.32 -17.32
C THR A 630 15.34 -21.07 -17.86
N HIS A 631 14.71 -22.10 -18.41
CA HIS A 631 13.45 -22.01 -19.15
C HIS A 631 12.45 -23.09 -18.74
N PHE A 632 11.20 -22.95 -19.19
CA PHE A 632 10.13 -23.91 -18.93
C PHE A 632 9.94 -24.82 -20.17
N GLY A 633 10.13 -26.14 -20.01
CA GLY A 633 9.95 -27.14 -21.06
C GLY A 633 8.48 -27.60 -21.21
N SER A 634 8.13 -28.15 -22.39
CA SER A 634 6.79 -28.75 -22.59
C SER A 634 6.63 -30.06 -21.81
N PRO A 635 5.44 -30.34 -21.25
CA PRO A 635 5.14 -31.62 -20.60
C PRO A 635 5.01 -32.73 -21.65
N GLY A 636 6.11 -33.44 -21.90
CA GLY A 636 6.19 -34.57 -22.84
C GLY A 636 7.42 -34.45 -23.74
N GLY A 637 8.31 -35.45 -23.65
CA GLY A 637 9.59 -35.46 -24.36
C GLY A 637 9.49 -35.31 -25.88
N ALA A 638 10.57 -34.80 -26.47
CA ALA A 638 10.79 -34.58 -27.90
C ALA A 638 9.76 -33.66 -28.58
N SER A 639 10.05 -32.37 -28.60
CA SER A 639 9.40 -31.43 -29.51
C SER A 639 9.65 -31.85 -30.97
N GLN A 640 8.64 -32.41 -31.64
CA GLN A 640 8.61 -32.35 -33.09
C GLN A 640 8.40 -30.89 -33.51
N PRO A 641 9.24 -30.34 -34.41
CA PRO A 641 9.04 -29.00 -34.92
C PRO A 641 7.76 -28.99 -35.78
N GLY A 642 6.78 -28.16 -35.41
CA GLY A 642 5.59 -27.90 -36.23
C GLY A 642 4.23 -28.39 -35.71
N LYS A 643 4.14 -28.96 -34.51
CA LYS A 643 2.84 -29.19 -33.84
C LYS A 643 2.81 -28.47 -32.49
N GLY A 644 2.05 -27.38 -32.42
CA GLY A 644 1.90 -26.52 -31.25
C GLY A 644 1.60 -27.34 -29.98
N GLY A 645 2.56 -27.35 -29.07
CA GLY A 645 2.42 -27.97 -27.75
C GLY A 645 1.41 -27.20 -26.89
N ALA A 646 0.85 -27.87 -25.89
CA ALA A 646 -0.24 -27.43 -25.02
C ALA A 646 0.06 -26.20 -24.11
N GLY A 647 0.98 -25.30 -24.48
CA GLY A 647 1.38 -24.10 -23.73
C GLY A 647 1.25 -22.78 -24.49
N ASP A 648 0.59 -22.75 -25.64
CA ASP A 648 0.64 -21.62 -26.60
C ASP A 648 -0.48 -20.57 -26.45
N SER A 649 -1.12 -20.46 -25.29
CA SER A 649 -2.37 -19.67 -25.13
C SER A 649 -2.26 -18.65 -24.02
N GLY A 650 -2.03 -17.38 -24.35
CA GLY A 650 -1.76 -16.40 -23.29
C GLY A 650 -2.17 -14.95 -23.43
N LEU A 651 -2.99 -14.60 -24.41
CA LEU A 651 -3.48 -13.23 -24.59
C LEU A 651 -4.95 -13.16 -25.01
N VAL A 652 -5.71 -14.25 -24.88
CA VAL A 652 -7.09 -14.31 -25.39
C VAL A 652 -8.04 -14.82 -24.31
N LEU A 653 -8.96 -13.96 -23.88
CA LEU A 653 -10.12 -14.33 -23.08
C LEU A 653 -11.15 -15.04 -23.97
N PRO A 654 -11.93 -16.02 -23.44
CA PRO A 654 -13.01 -16.62 -24.20
C PRO A 654 -14.05 -15.57 -24.61
N SER A 655 -14.76 -15.83 -25.72
CA SER A 655 -15.85 -14.95 -26.13
C SER A 655 -16.97 -14.99 -25.09
N PHE A 656 -17.44 -13.81 -24.67
CA PHE A 656 -18.60 -13.68 -23.78
C PHE A 656 -19.91 -13.50 -24.54
N SER A 657 -19.88 -13.55 -25.87
CA SER A 657 -21.05 -13.28 -26.73
C SER A 657 -22.22 -14.24 -26.54
N ALA A 658 -21.95 -15.46 -26.05
CA ALA A 658 -22.96 -16.47 -25.74
C ALA A 658 -23.67 -16.22 -24.40
N PHE A 659 -23.21 -15.26 -23.58
CA PHE A 659 -23.75 -14.97 -22.25
C PHE A 659 -24.52 -13.63 -22.23
N PRO A 660 -25.45 -13.45 -21.28
CA PRO A 660 -26.14 -12.17 -21.11
C PRO A 660 -25.17 -11.00 -20.89
N PRO A 661 -25.47 -9.78 -21.39
CA PRO A 661 -24.55 -8.63 -21.31
C PRO A 661 -24.09 -8.26 -19.89
N HIS A 662 -24.94 -8.46 -18.88
CA HIS A 662 -24.60 -8.17 -17.48
C HIS A 662 -23.54 -9.12 -16.92
N VAL A 663 -23.52 -10.38 -17.38
CA VAL A 663 -22.53 -11.40 -16.99
C VAL A 663 -21.14 -11.00 -17.46
N ARG A 664 -21.03 -10.54 -18.71
CA ARG A 664 -19.79 -9.98 -19.24
C ARG A 664 -19.33 -8.77 -18.41
N ALA A 665 -20.23 -7.84 -18.11
CA ALA A 665 -19.90 -6.65 -17.34
C ALA A 665 -19.35 -7.02 -15.95
N ALA A 666 -19.99 -7.95 -15.25
CA ALA A 666 -19.56 -8.43 -13.94
C ALA A 666 -18.18 -9.11 -13.98
N VAL A 667 -17.91 -9.93 -14.99
CA VAL A 667 -16.61 -10.61 -15.14
C VAL A 667 -15.50 -9.61 -15.47
N LEU A 668 -15.73 -8.70 -16.41
CA LEU A 668 -14.73 -7.70 -16.76
C LEU A 668 -14.47 -6.72 -15.61
N ASP A 669 -15.48 -6.35 -14.82
CA ASP A 669 -15.32 -5.52 -13.61
C ASP A 669 -14.40 -6.19 -12.56
N GLN A 670 -14.46 -7.52 -12.45
CA GLN A 670 -13.59 -8.27 -11.53
C GLN A 670 -12.18 -8.48 -12.07
N LEU A 671 -12.03 -8.73 -13.37
CA LEU A 671 -10.74 -9.09 -13.98
C LEU A 671 -9.90 -7.90 -14.40
N CYS A 672 -10.53 -6.80 -14.83
CA CYS A 672 -9.85 -5.70 -15.49
C CYS A 672 -9.62 -4.50 -14.56
N ASN A 673 -8.52 -3.80 -14.79
CA ASN A 673 -8.25 -2.53 -14.14
C ASN A 673 -8.84 -1.39 -14.98
N ALA A 674 -10.11 -1.07 -14.76
CA ALA A 674 -10.84 -0.07 -15.54
C ALA A 674 -10.21 1.33 -15.48
N SER A 675 -9.59 1.70 -14.35
CA SER A 675 -8.97 3.03 -14.20
C SER A 675 -7.69 3.14 -15.03
N LEU A 676 -6.83 2.12 -14.97
CA LEU A 676 -5.61 2.07 -15.77
C LEU A 676 -5.90 1.91 -17.26
N GLN A 677 -6.93 1.13 -17.62
CA GLN A 677 -7.45 1.03 -18.98
C GLN A 677 -7.81 2.41 -19.54
N GLN A 678 -8.66 3.16 -18.82
CA GLN A 678 -9.16 4.46 -19.28
C GLN A 678 -8.02 5.46 -19.47
N GLU A 679 -7.06 5.51 -18.55
CA GLU A 679 -5.89 6.40 -18.65
C GLU A 679 -5.02 6.04 -19.87
N ALA A 680 -4.69 4.76 -20.04
CA ALA A 680 -3.86 4.30 -21.15
C ALA A 680 -4.51 4.52 -22.52
N GLU A 681 -5.84 4.42 -22.61
CA GLU A 681 -6.60 4.74 -23.83
C GLU A 681 -6.63 6.25 -24.11
N GLN A 682 -6.85 7.08 -23.09
CA GLN A 682 -6.86 8.55 -23.23
C GLN A 682 -5.51 9.09 -23.68
N GLU A 683 -4.43 8.54 -23.12
CA GLU A 683 -3.07 8.88 -23.49
C GLU A 683 -2.67 8.28 -24.85
N GLY A 684 -3.49 7.39 -25.42
CA GLY A 684 -3.24 6.78 -26.72
C GLY A 684 -2.15 5.71 -26.71
N ILE A 685 -1.84 5.14 -25.53
CA ILE A 685 -0.84 4.09 -25.34
C ILE A 685 -1.36 2.76 -25.87
N ILE A 686 -2.63 2.43 -25.60
CA ILE A 686 -3.33 1.26 -26.12
C ILE A 686 -4.59 1.69 -26.86
N ASN A 687 -5.13 0.80 -27.70
CA ASN A 687 -6.41 0.96 -28.42
C ASN A 687 -6.55 2.25 -29.25
N SER A 688 -5.43 2.84 -29.66
CA SER A 688 -5.37 4.11 -30.39
C SER A 688 -5.17 3.96 -31.89
N VAL A 689 -4.69 2.81 -32.34
CA VAL A 689 -4.43 2.51 -33.75
C VAL A 689 -5.68 1.87 -34.39
N PRO A 690 -6.33 2.53 -35.37
CA PRO A 690 -7.51 1.96 -36.01
C PRO A 690 -7.18 0.64 -36.72
N GLY A 691 -8.13 -0.27 -36.84
CA GLY A 691 -7.94 -1.56 -37.51
C GLY A 691 -7.19 -2.63 -36.71
N CYS A 692 -6.65 -2.29 -35.53
CA CYS A 692 -6.10 -3.25 -34.57
C CYS A 692 -7.17 -3.75 -33.58
N THR A 693 -6.91 -4.91 -32.97
CA THR A 693 -7.80 -5.50 -31.96
C THR A 693 -7.68 -4.77 -30.63
N SER A 694 -8.82 -4.47 -30.00
CA SER A 694 -8.87 -3.84 -28.69
C SER A 694 -8.30 -4.75 -27.60
N GLN A 695 -7.48 -4.15 -26.75
CA GLN A 695 -6.80 -4.77 -25.63
C GLN A 695 -7.47 -4.36 -24.32
N LEU A 696 -7.59 -5.29 -23.39
CA LEU A 696 -8.08 -5.13 -22.03
C LEU A 696 -6.91 -5.27 -21.04
N VAL A 697 -6.86 -4.38 -20.06
CA VAL A 697 -5.87 -4.35 -18.99
C VAL A 697 -6.37 -5.25 -17.85
N LEU A 698 -5.73 -6.40 -17.66
CA LEU A 698 -6.03 -7.31 -16.55
C LEU A 698 -5.34 -6.86 -15.27
N THR A 699 -6.03 -7.04 -14.16
CA THR A 699 -5.51 -6.75 -12.82
C THR A 699 -4.44 -7.76 -12.41
N THR A 700 -3.26 -7.26 -12.10
CA THR A 700 -2.12 -8.02 -11.56
C THR A 700 -1.86 -7.65 -10.10
N LEU A 701 -1.29 -8.58 -9.33
CA LEU A 701 -0.91 -8.35 -7.93
C LEU A 701 0.21 -7.30 -7.82
N GLY A 702 0.02 -6.33 -6.92
CA GLY A 702 0.96 -5.24 -6.64
C GLY A 702 1.96 -5.52 -5.52
N ASP A 703 2.46 -6.76 -5.40
CA ASP A 703 3.38 -7.20 -4.34
C ASP A 703 4.87 -7.00 -4.71
N GLY A 704 5.14 -6.22 -5.76
CA GLY A 704 6.49 -5.99 -6.31
C GLY A 704 7.00 -7.11 -7.23
N ASN A 705 6.20 -8.14 -7.52
CA ASN A 705 6.51 -9.16 -8.54
C ASN A 705 5.60 -9.03 -9.79
N CYS A 706 5.06 -7.83 -10.02
CA CYS A 706 4.01 -7.58 -11.00
C CYS A 706 4.36 -7.95 -12.45
N LEU A 707 5.61 -7.77 -12.87
CA LEU A 707 6.07 -8.22 -14.20
C LEU A 707 5.97 -9.75 -14.35
N SER A 708 6.47 -10.50 -13.36
CA SER A 708 6.35 -11.95 -13.33
C SER A 708 4.90 -12.40 -13.23
N HIS A 709 4.07 -11.68 -12.47
CA HIS A 709 2.63 -11.94 -12.42
C HIS A 709 1.95 -11.75 -13.77
N ALA A 710 2.21 -10.64 -14.47
CA ALA A 710 1.67 -10.37 -15.79
C ALA A 710 2.08 -11.47 -16.78
N CYS A 711 3.37 -11.82 -16.83
CA CYS A 711 3.86 -12.87 -17.71
C CYS A 711 3.30 -14.25 -17.36
N SER A 712 3.20 -14.58 -16.07
CA SER A 712 2.68 -15.86 -15.63
C SER A 712 1.18 -16.00 -15.88
N LEU A 713 0.42 -14.92 -15.69
CA LEU A 713 -0.99 -14.85 -16.05
C LEU A 713 -1.16 -15.05 -17.55
N GLY A 714 -0.30 -14.41 -18.35
CA GLY A 714 -0.31 -14.59 -19.79
C GLY A 714 -0.08 -16.06 -20.14
N ILE A 715 1.02 -16.67 -19.70
CA ILE A 715 1.38 -18.01 -20.18
C ILE A 715 0.51 -19.12 -19.57
N TRP A 716 0.18 -19.02 -18.28
CA TRP A 716 -0.42 -20.12 -17.51
C TRP A 716 -1.79 -19.78 -16.91
N GLY A 717 -2.31 -18.56 -17.08
CA GLY A 717 -3.57 -18.12 -16.48
C GLY A 717 -3.52 -17.96 -14.97
N ILE A 718 -2.31 -17.96 -14.37
CA ILE A 718 -2.13 -17.88 -12.91
C ILE A 718 -0.99 -16.93 -12.53
N HIS A 719 -1.15 -16.25 -11.41
CA HIS A 719 -0.11 -15.41 -10.80
C HIS A 719 1.12 -16.22 -10.32
N ASP A 720 2.33 -15.69 -10.58
CA ASP A 720 3.63 -16.20 -10.10
C ASP A 720 3.87 -16.03 -8.57
N ARG A 721 2.99 -16.56 -7.72
CA ARG A 721 3.07 -16.39 -6.25
C ARG A 721 4.26 -17.10 -5.59
N ASP A 722 4.88 -18.06 -6.26
CA ASP A 722 6.05 -18.82 -5.82
C ASP A 722 7.38 -18.26 -6.38
N SER A 723 7.36 -17.09 -7.06
CA SER A 723 8.54 -16.40 -7.60
C SER A 723 9.43 -17.25 -8.51
N ARG A 724 8.84 -18.19 -9.27
CA ARG A 724 9.59 -19.09 -10.16
C ARG A 724 10.18 -18.38 -11.36
N LEU A 725 9.42 -17.46 -11.97
CA LEU A 725 9.93 -16.65 -13.08
C LEU A 725 11.07 -15.75 -12.61
N ARG A 726 10.91 -15.08 -11.47
CA ARG A 726 11.97 -14.24 -10.88
C ARG A 726 13.24 -15.05 -10.60
N SER A 727 13.09 -16.26 -10.08
CA SER A 727 14.20 -17.19 -9.85
C SER A 727 14.89 -17.62 -11.16
N ALA A 728 14.10 -17.87 -12.22
CA ALA A 728 14.63 -18.25 -13.54
C ALA A 728 15.38 -17.10 -14.22
N ILE A 729 14.90 -15.85 -14.09
CA ILE A 729 15.62 -14.64 -14.54
C ILE A 729 17.00 -14.59 -13.88
N ARG A 730 17.04 -14.72 -12.55
CA ARG A 730 18.29 -14.69 -11.78
C ARG A 730 19.26 -15.79 -12.20
N ALA A 731 18.77 -17.02 -12.31
CA ALA A 731 19.58 -18.16 -12.70
C ALA A 731 20.18 -17.96 -14.10
N THR A 732 19.40 -17.42 -15.04
CA THR A 732 19.84 -17.10 -16.40
C THR A 732 20.89 -15.99 -16.43
N MET A 733 20.65 -14.86 -15.74
CA MET A 733 21.61 -13.74 -15.69
C MET A 733 22.91 -14.12 -14.97
N SER A 734 22.85 -15.06 -14.03
CA SER A 734 24.03 -15.54 -13.29
C SER A 734 24.77 -16.67 -14.00
N HIS A 735 24.23 -17.20 -15.10
CA HIS A 735 24.83 -18.36 -15.77
C HIS A 735 26.14 -17.97 -16.48
N PRO A 736 27.20 -18.82 -16.45
CA PRO A 736 28.48 -18.52 -17.10
C PRO A 736 28.41 -18.29 -18.62
N VAL A 737 27.38 -18.82 -19.27
CA VAL A 737 27.15 -18.69 -20.73
C VAL A 737 26.16 -17.58 -21.06
N ALA A 738 24.93 -17.62 -20.53
CA ALA A 738 23.93 -16.61 -20.82
C ALA A 738 24.24 -15.24 -20.21
N GLY A 739 24.81 -15.21 -18.99
CA GLY A 739 25.11 -13.97 -18.26
C GLY A 739 25.98 -12.99 -19.04
N PRO A 740 27.15 -13.40 -19.56
CA PRO A 740 27.98 -12.53 -20.41
C PRO A 740 27.27 -12.03 -21.67
N ASN A 741 26.47 -12.88 -22.33
CA ASN A 741 25.71 -12.49 -23.52
C ASN A 741 24.63 -11.45 -23.23
N ILE A 742 23.95 -11.56 -22.08
CA ILE A 742 22.99 -10.56 -21.60
C ILE A 742 23.73 -9.28 -21.24
N ARG A 743 24.86 -9.40 -20.56
CA ARG A 743 25.66 -8.26 -20.08
C ARG A 743 26.14 -7.38 -21.22
N VAL A 744 26.65 -7.93 -22.33
CA VAL A 744 27.08 -7.14 -23.50
C VAL A 744 25.91 -6.32 -24.08
N ARG A 745 24.71 -6.91 -24.16
CA ARG A 745 23.51 -6.21 -24.62
C ARG A 745 23.08 -5.11 -23.65
N PHE A 746 23.20 -5.36 -22.35
CA PHE A 746 22.93 -4.39 -21.28
C PHE A 746 23.91 -3.22 -21.30
N GLU A 747 25.21 -3.49 -21.44
CA GLU A 747 26.26 -2.47 -21.57
C GLU A 747 26.02 -1.54 -22.76
N ARG A 748 25.60 -2.09 -23.91
CA ARG A 748 25.16 -1.28 -25.05
C ARG A 748 23.93 -0.42 -24.71
N GLN A 749 22.97 -0.96 -23.97
CA GLN A 749 21.79 -0.20 -23.56
C GLN A 749 22.15 0.94 -22.59
N LEU A 750 23.08 0.70 -21.67
CA LEU A 750 23.65 1.73 -20.80
C LEU A 750 24.36 2.83 -21.61
N ALA A 751 25.13 2.46 -22.63
CA ALA A 751 25.77 3.42 -23.53
C ALA A 751 24.76 4.30 -24.27
N LEU A 752 23.67 3.71 -24.80
CA LEU A 752 22.58 4.45 -25.45
C LEU A 752 21.86 5.41 -24.49
N ASN A 753 21.81 5.07 -23.20
CA ASN A 753 21.23 5.88 -22.15
C ASN A 753 22.23 6.93 -21.59
N GLY A 754 23.47 7.00 -22.12
CA GLY A 754 24.48 7.97 -21.72
C GLY A 754 25.24 7.64 -20.42
N ILE A 755 25.20 6.38 -19.95
CA ILE A 755 25.89 5.95 -18.73
C ILE A 755 27.38 5.65 -19.04
N PRO A 756 28.35 6.22 -18.29
CA PRO A 756 29.78 5.99 -18.51
C PRO A 756 30.20 4.53 -18.35
N GLU A 757 31.17 4.08 -19.16
CA GLU A 757 31.70 2.71 -19.13
C GLU A 757 32.26 2.29 -17.76
N ALA A 758 32.82 3.24 -17.01
CA ALA A 758 33.33 3.01 -15.66
C ALA A 758 32.26 2.48 -14.69
N ASP A 759 30.99 2.81 -14.92
CA ASP A 759 29.88 2.45 -14.03
C ASP A 759 29.19 1.14 -14.41
N TRP A 760 29.40 0.63 -15.64
CA TRP A 760 28.66 -0.53 -16.18
C TRP A 760 28.79 -1.79 -15.30
N ALA A 761 29.96 -2.03 -14.74
CA ALA A 761 30.18 -3.17 -13.85
C ALA A 761 29.46 -3.03 -12.49
N ALA A 762 29.24 -1.80 -12.02
CA ALA A 762 28.45 -1.52 -10.83
C ALA A 762 26.95 -1.69 -11.12
N GLU A 763 26.49 -1.16 -12.25
CA GLU A 763 25.11 -1.32 -12.73
C GLU A 763 24.73 -2.79 -12.87
N TRP A 764 25.55 -3.60 -13.52
CA TRP A 764 25.30 -5.05 -13.67
C TRP A 764 25.16 -5.78 -12.32
N ARG A 765 26.02 -5.43 -11.35
CA ARG A 765 25.94 -5.98 -9.98
C ARG A 765 24.67 -5.56 -9.27
N ARG A 766 24.20 -4.32 -9.50
CA ARG A 766 22.93 -3.81 -8.95
C ARG A 766 21.74 -4.56 -9.51
N GLU A 767 21.71 -4.82 -10.81
CA GLU A 767 20.61 -5.58 -11.43
C GLU A 767 20.55 -7.01 -10.89
N LEU A 768 21.69 -7.70 -10.77
CA LEU A 768 21.75 -9.03 -10.15
C LEU A 768 21.33 -9.03 -8.67
N SER A 769 21.73 -8.01 -7.89
CA SER A 769 21.38 -7.93 -6.48
C SER A 769 19.91 -7.60 -6.26
N SER A 770 19.28 -6.85 -7.18
CA SER A 770 17.85 -6.54 -7.14
C SER A 770 17.01 -7.83 -7.08
N LEU A 771 17.38 -8.85 -7.86
CA LEU A 771 16.69 -10.15 -7.90
C LEU A 771 16.77 -10.94 -6.59
N LEU A 772 17.70 -10.63 -5.69
CA LEU A 772 17.82 -11.24 -4.36
C LEU A 772 16.79 -10.73 -3.37
N THR A 773 16.32 -9.49 -3.58
CA THR A 773 15.38 -8.83 -2.68
C THR A 773 13.97 -9.11 -3.19
N PRO A 774 13.12 -9.82 -2.41
CA PRO A 774 11.71 -9.94 -2.75
C PRO A 774 11.09 -8.55 -2.93
N SER A 775 10.25 -8.38 -3.95
CA SER A 775 9.58 -7.11 -4.25
C SER A 775 10.46 -5.96 -4.77
N SER A 776 11.74 -6.20 -5.11
CA SER A 776 12.50 -5.17 -5.85
C SER A 776 11.91 -4.97 -7.24
N TYR A 777 11.93 -3.72 -7.71
CA TYR A 777 11.59 -3.37 -9.08
C TYR A 777 12.47 -4.14 -10.08
N LEU A 778 11.84 -4.59 -11.16
CA LEU A 778 12.50 -5.20 -12.30
C LEU A 778 12.65 -4.14 -13.39
N SER A 779 13.90 -3.90 -13.78
CA SER A 779 14.31 -3.02 -14.88
C SER A 779 14.14 -3.65 -16.27
N ASP A 780 14.58 -2.93 -17.29
CA ASP A 780 14.51 -3.34 -18.70
C ASP A 780 15.38 -4.57 -19.02
N VAL A 781 16.53 -4.78 -18.35
CA VAL A 781 17.34 -6.00 -18.53
C VAL A 781 16.65 -7.25 -18.01
N HIS A 782 15.82 -7.09 -16.96
CA HIS A 782 14.98 -8.17 -16.46
C HIS A 782 13.85 -8.48 -17.44
N CYS A 783 13.28 -7.46 -18.09
CA CYS A 783 12.29 -7.64 -19.16
C CYS A 783 12.90 -8.41 -20.34
N TYR A 784 14.13 -8.08 -20.76
CA TYR A 784 14.85 -8.81 -21.80
C TYR A 784 15.10 -10.27 -21.41
N THR A 785 15.59 -10.50 -20.19
CA THR A 785 15.83 -11.86 -19.70
C THR A 785 14.52 -12.65 -19.62
N LEU A 786 13.43 -12.01 -19.20
CA LEU A 786 12.11 -12.59 -19.13
C LEU A 786 11.46 -12.85 -20.49
N ALA A 787 11.91 -12.25 -21.59
CA ALA A 787 11.51 -12.70 -22.93
C ALA A 787 12.15 -14.07 -23.27
N ASN A 788 13.38 -14.30 -22.80
CA ASN A 788 14.14 -15.52 -23.08
C ASN A 788 13.71 -16.73 -22.24
N VAL A 789 13.41 -16.52 -20.95
CA VAL A 789 12.99 -17.57 -20.00
C VAL A 789 11.77 -18.38 -20.47
N PRO A 790 10.66 -17.78 -20.95
CA PRO A 790 9.50 -18.49 -21.50
C PRO A 790 9.61 -18.72 -23.02
N ARG A 791 10.75 -18.39 -23.64
CA ARG A 791 11.01 -18.55 -25.09
C ARG A 791 10.00 -17.81 -25.97
N ARG A 792 9.62 -16.58 -25.61
CA ARG A 792 8.64 -15.82 -26.38
C ARG A 792 8.85 -14.30 -26.29
N PRO A 793 8.53 -13.54 -27.35
CA PRO A 793 8.68 -12.09 -27.31
C PRO A 793 7.81 -11.41 -26.24
N LEU A 794 8.30 -10.32 -25.67
CA LEU A 794 7.59 -9.48 -24.71
C LEU A 794 7.45 -8.06 -25.29
N ILE A 795 6.22 -7.57 -25.36
CA ILE A 795 5.85 -6.24 -25.84
C ILE A 795 5.39 -5.44 -24.63
N ILE A 796 6.08 -4.33 -24.34
CA ILE A 796 5.76 -3.45 -23.22
C ILE A 796 5.28 -2.11 -23.76
N TYR A 797 4.00 -1.83 -23.54
CA TYR A 797 3.41 -0.51 -23.73
C TYR A 797 3.54 0.28 -22.45
N GLY A 798 3.76 1.58 -22.53
CA GLY A 798 3.77 2.41 -21.34
C GLY A 798 3.74 3.89 -21.67
N ASP A 799 3.50 4.67 -20.63
CA ASP A 799 3.40 6.13 -20.67
C ASP A 799 4.78 6.81 -20.84
N ALA A 800 4.80 8.14 -20.75
CA ALA A 800 6.03 8.92 -20.79
C ALA A 800 7.03 8.51 -19.69
N GLN A 801 6.56 7.99 -18.55
CA GLN A 801 7.42 7.51 -17.47
C GLN A 801 8.09 6.18 -17.87
N ALA A 802 7.34 5.27 -18.49
CA ALA A 802 7.89 4.03 -19.04
C ALA A 802 8.94 4.31 -20.13
N ALA A 803 8.66 5.30 -20.99
CA ALA A 803 9.59 5.73 -22.03
C ALA A 803 10.86 6.35 -21.43
N ALA A 804 10.73 7.21 -20.42
CA ALA A 804 11.86 7.81 -19.70
C ALA A 804 12.71 6.75 -18.96
N ALA A 805 12.08 5.71 -18.43
CA ALA A 805 12.76 4.56 -17.83
C ALA A 805 13.30 3.55 -18.87
N ALA A 806 13.13 3.83 -20.16
CA ALA A 806 13.51 2.95 -21.26
C ALA A 806 12.92 1.52 -21.15
N LEU A 807 11.73 1.40 -20.53
CA LEU A 807 11.00 0.14 -20.34
C LEU A 807 10.06 -0.19 -21.49
N SER A 808 9.51 0.82 -22.18
CA SER A 808 8.60 0.58 -23.30
C SER A 808 9.36 0.13 -24.54
N GLY A 809 8.87 -0.93 -25.20
CA GLY A 809 9.49 -1.49 -26.38
C GLY A 809 9.18 -2.96 -26.62
N VAL A 810 9.88 -3.54 -27.59
CA VAL A 810 9.78 -4.95 -27.97
C VAL A 810 11.06 -5.66 -27.57
N TYR A 811 10.91 -6.72 -26.78
CA TYR A 811 11.98 -7.56 -26.26
C TYR A 811 11.93 -8.92 -26.94
N LEU A 812 12.98 -9.26 -27.68
CA LEU A 812 13.07 -10.51 -28.45
C LEU A 812 13.81 -11.60 -27.65
N PRO A 813 13.42 -12.88 -27.77
CA PRO A 813 14.11 -13.99 -27.12
C PRO A 813 15.39 -14.39 -27.89
N SER A 814 16.33 -13.46 -28.01
CA SER A 814 17.53 -13.57 -28.86
C SER A 814 18.70 -14.34 -28.25
N LEU A 815 18.58 -14.92 -27.06
CA LEU A 815 19.59 -15.84 -26.52
C LEU A 815 19.53 -17.23 -27.17
N TRP A 816 18.48 -17.52 -27.93
CA TRP A 816 18.28 -18.82 -28.57
C TRP A 816 18.84 -18.83 -30.01
N PRO A 817 19.71 -19.81 -30.35
CA PRO A 817 20.39 -19.85 -31.66
C PRO A 817 19.45 -20.20 -32.82
N LEU A 818 18.41 -21.00 -32.55
CA LEU A 818 17.39 -21.34 -33.53
C LEU A 818 16.07 -20.67 -33.14
N HIS A 819 15.64 -19.65 -33.89
CA HIS A 819 14.39 -18.95 -33.61
C HIS A 819 13.15 -19.86 -33.64
N ALA A 820 13.21 -20.98 -34.35
CA ALA A 820 12.18 -22.02 -34.35
C ALA A 820 11.97 -22.67 -32.97
N GLN A 821 12.90 -22.48 -32.02
CA GLN A 821 12.73 -22.86 -30.63
C GLN A 821 11.86 -21.86 -29.86
N CYS A 822 11.60 -20.66 -30.36
CA CYS A 822 10.77 -19.67 -29.67
C CYS A 822 9.32 -19.71 -30.19
N SER A 823 8.37 -19.47 -29.29
CA SER A 823 6.99 -19.21 -29.68
C SER A 823 6.93 -17.86 -30.39
N ARG A 824 6.23 -17.81 -31.52
CA ARG A 824 5.98 -16.56 -32.27
C ARG A 824 4.86 -15.72 -31.68
N GLN A 825 4.17 -16.23 -30.66
CA GLN A 825 3.09 -15.55 -29.97
C GLN A 825 3.68 -14.66 -28.86
N PRO A 826 3.56 -13.33 -28.94
CA PRO A 826 4.10 -12.45 -27.92
C PRO A 826 3.32 -12.53 -26.60
N LEU A 827 3.87 -11.90 -25.56
CA LEU A 827 3.13 -11.38 -24.42
C LEU A 827 3.04 -9.86 -24.54
N ALA A 828 1.87 -9.28 -24.28
CA ALA A 828 1.66 -7.84 -24.25
C ALA A 828 1.41 -7.40 -22.81
N VAL A 829 2.15 -6.40 -22.33
CA VAL A 829 2.07 -5.89 -20.96
C VAL A 829 2.01 -4.37 -21.02
N LEU A 830 1.18 -3.78 -20.17
CA LEU A 830 1.12 -2.35 -19.92
C LEU A 830 1.93 -2.02 -18.67
N PHE A 831 2.81 -1.04 -18.74
CA PHE A 831 3.44 -0.41 -17.59
C PHE A 831 2.80 0.97 -17.37
N GLY A 832 2.15 1.14 -16.22
CA GLY A 832 1.57 2.41 -15.80
C GLY A 832 1.48 2.48 -14.28
N TRP A 833 1.62 3.68 -13.72
CA TRP A 833 1.70 3.90 -12.27
C TRP A 833 2.75 3.04 -11.57
N SER A 834 3.90 2.84 -12.22
CA SER A 834 4.99 1.97 -11.75
C SER A 834 4.58 0.50 -11.55
N HIS A 835 3.58 0.02 -12.30
CA HIS A 835 3.02 -1.33 -12.16
C HIS A 835 2.81 -2.01 -13.52
N PHE A 836 3.13 -3.30 -13.62
CA PHE A 836 2.96 -4.10 -14.83
C PHE A 836 1.62 -4.84 -14.82
N SER A 837 0.80 -4.64 -15.86
CA SER A 837 -0.50 -5.30 -16.05
C SER A 837 -0.54 -6.05 -17.38
N LEU A 838 -1.10 -7.26 -17.39
CA LEU A 838 -1.23 -8.04 -18.62
C LEU A 838 -2.28 -7.40 -19.55
N LEU A 839 -1.97 -7.32 -20.85
CA LEU A 839 -2.92 -6.92 -21.88
C LEU A 839 -3.49 -8.17 -22.56
N CYS A 840 -4.81 -8.28 -22.63
CA CYS A 840 -5.49 -9.40 -23.30
C CYS A 840 -6.47 -8.91 -24.35
N THR A 841 -6.74 -9.74 -25.34
CA THR A 841 -7.83 -9.57 -26.32
C THR A 841 -8.98 -10.51 -25.96
N VAL A 842 -10.16 -10.27 -26.51
CA VAL A 842 -11.31 -11.19 -26.37
C VAL A 842 -11.50 -11.95 -27.68
N GLN A 843 -11.73 -13.27 -27.58
CA GLN A 843 -11.91 -14.12 -28.74
C GLN A 843 -13.07 -13.65 -29.62
N GLY A 844 -12.78 -13.44 -30.91
CA GLY A 844 -13.78 -13.02 -31.90
C GLY A 844 -14.15 -11.55 -31.85
N GLU A 845 -13.45 -10.73 -31.04
CA GLU A 845 -13.69 -9.29 -30.96
C GLU A 845 -12.61 -8.47 -31.65
N GLY A 846 -13.02 -7.32 -32.19
CA GLY A 846 -12.15 -6.39 -32.90
C GLY A 846 -12.26 -6.49 -34.42
N PRO A 847 -11.68 -5.52 -35.14
CA PRO A 847 -11.79 -5.40 -36.60
C PRO A 847 -10.94 -6.43 -37.38
N ALA A 848 -10.05 -7.16 -36.71
CA ALA A 848 -9.13 -8.12 -37.31
C ALA A 848 -9.28 -9.51 -36.68
N SER A 849 -9.39 -10.54 -37.53
CA SER A 849 -9.36 -11.96 -37.16
C SER A 849 -8.35 -12.66 -38.08
N PRO A 850 -7.26 -13.27 -37.57
CA PRO A 850 -6.84 -13.32 -36.16
C PRO A 850 -6.55 -11.94 -35.54
N PRO A 851 -6.51 -11.83 -34.19
CA PRO A 851 -6.23 -10.56 -33.50
C PRO A 851 -4.92 -9.91 -33.95
N LEU A 852 -4.91 -8.59 -34.03
CA LEU A 852 -3.80 -7.80 -34.54
C LEU A 852 -3.40 -6.72 -33.52
N LEU A 853 -2.16 -6.75 -33.04
CA LEU A 853 -1.63 -5.79 -32.07
C LEU A 853 -0.68 -4.79 -32.77
N PRO A 854 -0.76 -3.49 -32.47
CA PRO A 854 0.16 -2.50 -33.02
C PRO A 854 1.51 -2.54 -32.30
N LEU A 855 2.62 -2.49 -33.01
CA LEU A 855 3.96 -2.25 -32.43
C LEU A 855 4.24 -0.74 -32.34
N SER A 856 3.22 0.02 -31.96
CA SER A 856 3.25 1.49 -31.81
C SER A 856 2.18 1.95 -30.83
N THR A 857 2.43 3.09 -30.20
CA THR A 857 1.40 3.91 -29.55
C THR A 857 0.85 4.91 -30.57
N ARG A 858 -0.08 5.78 -30.16
CA ARG A 858 -0.59 6.87 -31.01
C ARG A 858 0.53 7.75 -31.56
N ASP A 859 1.52 8.02 -30.74
CA ASP A 859 2.51 9.08 -30.97
C ASP A 859 3.88 8.55 -31.41
N ALA A 860 4.20 7.26 -31.16
CA ALA A 860 5.52 6.70 -31.49
C ALA A 860 5.49 5.18 -31.76
N ALA A 861 6.42 4.72 -32.62
CA ALA A 861 6.70 3.29 -32.79
C ALA A 861 7.46 2.72 -31.58
N LEU A 862 7.15 1.48 -31.21
CA LEU A 862 7.86 0.77 -30.14
C LEU A 862 9.26 0.38 -30.63
N GLN A 863 10.27 0.67 -29.81
CA GLN A 863 11.67 0.40 -30.13
C GLN A 863 12.02 -1.07 -29.84
N LEU A 864 12.87 -1.67 -30.68
CA LEU A 864 13.52 -2.95 -30.38
C LEU A 864 14.56 -2.73 -29.27
N ARG A 865 14.47 -3.48 -28.18
CA ARG A 865 15.34 -3.33 -26.99
C ARG A 865 16.41 -4.42 -26.97
N PHE A 866 17.57 -4.10 -26.39
CA PHE A 866 18.67 -5.06 -26.15
C PHE A 866 19.28 -5.71 -27.41
N LEU A 867 19.25 -5.05 -28.56
CA LEU A 867 19.94 -5.53 -29.77
C LEU A 867 21.46 -5.52 -29.59
N THR A 868 22.17 -6.48 -30.19
CA THR A 868 23.62 -6.39 -30.40
C THR A 868 23.96 -5.28 -31.37
N GLU A 869 25.24 -4.94 -31.46
CA GLU A 869 25.72 -3.97 -32.45
C GLU A 869 25.46 -4.45 -33.89
N GLU A 870 25.70 -5.72 -34.19
CA GLU A 870 25.41 -6.33 -35.49
C GLU A 870 23.92 -6.30 -35.82
N GLU A 871 23.05 -6.65 -34.87
CA GLU A 871 21.59 -6.62 -35.05
C GLU A 871 21.08 -5.20 -35.27
N ALA A 872 21.63 -4.21 -34.56
CA ALA A 872 21.26 -2.80 -34.72
C ALA A 872 21.74 -2.23 -36.07
N GLN A 873 22.94 -2.60 -36.53
CA GLN A 873 23.44 -2.23 -37.84
C GLN A 873 22.59 -2.88 -38.95
N ALA A 874 22.22 -4.14 -38.78
CA ALA A 874 21.33 -4.84 -39.70
C ALA A 874 19.94 -4.18 -39.76
N GLN A 875 19.39 -3.74 -38.62
CA GLN A 875 18.13 -2.99 -38.56
C GLN A 875 18.20 -1.65 -39.33
N GLN A 876 19.35 -0.98 -39.33
CA GLN A 876 19.54 0.35 -39.94
C GLN A 876 20.02 0.32 -41.41
N ALA A 877 20.29 -0.87 -41.96
CA ALA A 877 20.81 -1.01 -43.32
C ALA A 877 19.80 -0.53 -44.38
N LEU A 878 20.25 0.25 -45.36
CA LEU A 878 19.41 0.66 -46.49
C LEU A 878 19.03 -0.56 -47.36
N PRO A 879 17.76 -0.67 -47.80
CA PRO A 879 17.34 -1.76 -48.67
C PRO A 879 18.14 -1.73 -49.98
N SER A 880 18.80 -2.84 -50.30
CA SER A 880 19.54 -2.99 -51.56
C SER A 880 18.57 -2.96 -52.75
N SER A 881 19.01 -2.43 -53.91
CA SER A 881 18.16 -2.21 -55.09
C SER A 881 17.47 -3.47 -55.67
N SER A 882 17.78 -4.66 -55.14
CA SER A 882 17.19 -5.95 -55.48
C SER A 882 16.34 -6.59 -54.37
N SER A 883 16.26 -6.00 -53.16
CA SER A 883 15.45 -6.48 -52.03
C SER A 883 14.43 -5.41 -51.60
N SER A 884 13.13 -5.64 -51.82
CA SER A 884 12.06 -4.71 -51.46
C SER A 884 11.66 -4.75 -49.99
N THR A 885 12.45 -5.39 -49.13
CA THR A 885 12.07 -5.76 -47.76
C THR A 885 12.65 -4.80 -46.72
N ASP A 886 11.82 -4.45 -45.74
CA ASP A 886 12.17 -3.62 -44.59
C ASP A 886 13.01 -4.44 -43.59
N PRO A 887 14.26 -4.04 -43.29
CA PRO A 887 15.17 -4.81 -42.43
C PRO A 887 14.66 -4.97 -40.99
N GLN A 888 13.91 -3.99 -40.46
CA GLN A 888 13.31 -4.12 -39.14
C GLN A 888 12.19 -5.15 -39.13
N LEU A 889 11.36 -5.16 -40.18
CA LEU A 889 10.32 -6.16 -40.37
C LEU A 889 10.93 -7.56 -40.54
N GLU A 890 12.01 -7.71 -41.30
CA GLU A 890 12.72 -9.00 -41.44
C GLU A 890 13.23 -9.52 -40.09
N LEU A 891 13.82 -8.66 -39.26
CA LEU A 891 14.29 -9.04 -37.93
C LEU A 891 13.12 -9.46 -37.03
N LEU A 892 12.02 -8.71 -37.03
CA LEU A 892 10.81 -9.07 -36.28
C LEU A 892 10.21 -10.39 -36.76
N GLN A 893 10.16 -10.64 -38.08
CA GLN A 893 9.62 -11.85 -38.69
C GLN A 893 10.38 -13.14 -38.35
N ARG A 894 11.59 -13.03 -37.80
CA ARG A 894 12.31 -14.18 -37.22
C ARG A 894 11.64 -14.70 -35.95
N TYR A 895 11.03 -13.80 -35.17
CA TYR A 895 10.52 -14.09 -33.82
C TYR A 895 9.01 -13.89 -33.66
N LEU A 896 8.36 -13.17 -34.57
CA LEU A 896 6.95 -12.77 -34.51
C LEU A 896 6.31 -12.95 -35.88
N ASP A 897 5.00 -13.12 -35.93
CA ASP A 897 4.23 -13.00 -37.17
C ASP A 897 3.92 -11.51 -37.45
N ALA A 898 5.01 -10.75 -37.67
CA ALA A 898 4.97 -9.31 -37.87
C ALA A 898 4.58 -8.94 -39.30
N GLU A 899 3.75 -7.91 -39.43
CA GLU A 899 3.26 -7.37 -40.69
C GLU A 899 3.20 -5.83 -40.66
N ARG A 900 3.11 -5.22 -41.84
CA ARG A 900 2.96 -3.77 -41.97
C ARG A 900 1.47 -3.41 -42.05
N LEU A 901 1.05 -2.49 -41.18
CA LEU A 901 -0.32 -1.99 -41.10
C LEU A 901 -0.59 -0.97 -42.21
N PHE A 902 -1.86 -0.70 -42.50
CA PHE A 902 -2.29 0.24 -43.55
C PHE A 902 -1.80 1.68 -43.32
N ASN A 903 -1.53 2.06 -42.07
CA ASN A 903 -0.99 3.37 -41.70
C ASN A 903 0.55 3.43 -41.80
N GLY A 904 1.19 2.37 -42.30
CA GLY A 904 2.64 2.25 -42.45
C GLY A 904 3.39 1.82 -41.18
N THR A 905 2.74 1.74 -40.01
CA THR A 905 3.36 1.21 -38.78
C THR A 905 3.46 -0.31 -38.82
N LEU A 906 4.23 -0.90 -37.90
CA LEU A 906 4.35 -2.36 -37.78
C LEU A 906 3.33 -2.90 -36.77
N GLY A 907 2.84 -4.10 -37.01
CA GLY A 907 1.95 -4.83 -36.12
C GLY A 907 2.35 -6.31 -36.04
N VAL A 908 1.74 -7.02 -35.09
CA VAL A 908 1.90 -8.47 -34.95
C VAL A 908 0.53 -9.14 -34.94
N ARG A 909 0.40 -10.19 -35.76
CA ARG A 909 -0.78 -11.03 -35.82
C ARG A 909 -0.66 -12.17 -34.82
N LEU A 910 -1.65 -12.29 -33.93
CA LEU A 910 -1.75 -13.42 -33.00
C LEU A 910 -2.32 -14.66 -33.74
N SER A 911 -2.09 -15.88 -33.25
CA SER A 911 -2.60 -17.10 -33.90
C SER A 911 -4.08 -17.37 -33.62
N GLU A 912 -4.78 -17.95 -34.60
CA GLU A 912 -6.10 -18.56 -34.45
C GLU A 912 -5.97 -20.05 -34.09
N VAL A 913 -5.80 -20.34 -32.80
CA VAL A 913 -6.60 -21.21 -31.92
C VAL A 913 -5.81 -21.34 -30.60
N PRO A 914 -5.83 -20.33 -29.73
CA PRO A 914 -5.42 -20.52 -28.34
C PRO A 914 -6.53 -21.32 -27.64
N ARG A 915 -6.23 -22.50 -27.08
CA ARG A 915 -7.19 -23.22 -26.24
C ARG A 915 -7.16 -22.55 -24.87
N PRO A 916 -8.25 -21.93 -24.41
CA PRO A 916 -8.28 -21.31 -23.10
C PRO A 916 -8.44 -22.38 -22.01
N HIS A 917 -7.50 -23.31 -21.87
CA HIS A 917 -7.74 -24.49 -21.03
C HIS A 917 -7.86 -24.13 -19.55
N VAL A 918 -6.99 -23.24 -19.04
CA VAL A 918 -7.00 -22.88 -17.60
C VAL A 918 -7.92 -21.69 -17.33
N MET A 919 -7.89 -20.68 -18.19
CA MET A 919 -8.65 -19.45 -17.96
C MET A 919 -10.16 -19.71 -18.07
N VAL A 920 -10.64 -20.61 -18.94
CA VAL A 920 -12.06 -20.99 -18.97
C VAL A 920 -12.48 -21.78 -17.74
N GLU A 921 -11.65 -22.69 -17.20
CA GLU A 921 -11.98 -23.39 -15.96
C GLU A 921 -12.03 -22.43 -14.75
N LEU A 922 -11.05 -21.50 -14.68
CA LEU A 922 -11.02 -20.47 -13.64
C LEU A 922 -12.22 -19.50 -13.78
N LEU A 923 -12.52 -19.04 -15.00
CA LEU A 923 -13.68 -18.20 -15.26
C LEU A 923 -15.00 -18.95 -15.02
N GLY A 924 -15.07 -20.23 -15.37
CA GLY A 924 -16.20 -21.12 -15.10
C GLY A 924 -16.51 -21.21 -13.60
N SER A 925 -15.49 -21.30 -12.75
CA SER A 925 -15.67 -21.26 -11.30
C SER A 925 -16.18 -19.89 -10.79
N ILE A 926 -15.79 -18.78 -11.44
CA ILE A 926 -16.33 -17.44 -11.16
C ILE A 926 -17.80 -17.38 -11.58
N PHE A 927 -18.13 -17.88 -12.78
CA PHE A 927 -19.49 -17.93 -13.30
C PHE A 927 -20.42 -18.79 -12.43
N LEU A 928 -19.99 -20.00 -12.02
CA LEU A 928 -20.79 -20.88 -11.16
C LEU A 928 -21.08 -20.24 -9.80
N ARG A 929 -20.11 -19.54 -9.21
CA ARG A 929 -20.34 -18.79 -7.96
C ARG A 929 -21.32 -17.63 -8.12
N GLN A 930 -21.25 -16.92 -9.25
CA GLN A 930 -22.18 -15.82 -9.52
C GLN A 930 -23.58 -16.32 -9.86
N ALA A 931 -23.70 -17.43 -10.59
CA ALA A 931 -24.98 -18.07 -10.87
C ALA A 931 -25.63 -18.63 -9.60
N ALA A 932 -24.87 -19.31 -8.73
CA ALA A 932 -25.35 -19.77 -7.43
C ALA A 932 -25.79 -18.60 -6.52
N ALA A 933 -25.06 -17.48 -6.52
CA ALA A 933 -25.47 -16.29 -5.79
C ALA A 933 -26.74 -15.64 -6.37
N ALA A 934 -26.93 -15.69 -7.69
CA ALA A 934 -28.12 -15.16 -8.34
C ALA A 934 -29.36 -16.06 -8.16
N GLU A 935 -29.19 -17.38 -8.03
CA GLU A 935 -30.27 -18.31 -7.65
C GLU A 935 -30.67 -18.13 -6.17
N GLU A 936 -29.72 -17.92 -5.25
CA GLU A 936 -30.02 -17.56 -3.85
C GLU A 936 -30.79 -16.23 -3.75
N ASP A 937 -30.40 -15.21 -4.54
CA ASP A 937 -31.11 -13.92 -4.59
C ASP A 937 -32.48 -14.05 -5.32
N GLY A 938 -32.64 -15.04 -6.20
CA GLY A 938 -33.89 -15.36 -6.91
C GLY A 938 -34.91 -16.14 -6.08
N GLU A 939 -34.48 -17.06 -5.22
CA GLU A 939 -35.33 -17.72 -4.23
C GLU A 939 -35.83 -16.73 -3.16
N ALA A 940 -35.00 -15.77 -2.75
CA ALA A 940 -35.41 -14.69 -1.85
C ALA A 940 -36.45 -13.74 -2.47
N ALA A 941 -36.47 -13.58 -3.80
CA ALA A 941 -37.48 -12.81 -4.52
C ALA A 941 -38.75 -13.62 -4.85
N GLY A 942 -38.70 -14.96 -4.73
CA GLY A 942 -39.79 -15.87 -5.07
C GLY A 942 -40.83 -16.10 -3.95
N GLU A 943 -40.50 -15.78 -2.69
CA GLU A 943 -41.43 -15.98 -1.56
C GLU A 943 -42.48 -14.86 -1.37
N GLU A 944 -42.41 -13.75 -2.13
CA GLU A 944 -43.46 -12.70 -2.12
C GLU A 944 -44.50 -12.82 -3.25
N ALA A 945 -44.45 -13.86 -4.09
CA ALA A 945 -45.42 -14.06 -5.17
C ALA A 945 -45.97 -15.50 -5.18
N SER A 946 -46.90 -15.81 -4.27
CA SER A 946 -47.65 -17.07 -4.35
C SER A 946 -48.60 -17.08 -5.55
N GLY A 947 -48.45 -18.07 -6.44
CA GLY A 947 -49.58 -18.68 -7.14
C GLY A 947 -49.52 -18.72 -8.67
N CYS A 948 -48.80 -19.71 -9.25
CA CYS A 948 -49.31 -20.49 -10.37
C CYS A 948 -48.48 -21.77 -10.56
N GLN A 949 -49.16 -22.88 -10.85
CA GLN A 949 -48.59 -24.21 -11.07
C GLN A 949 -47.87 -24.37 -12.42
N THR A 950 -47.09 -25.45 -12.50
CA THR A 950 -46.52 -26.16 -13.70
C THR A 950 -45.35 -25.45 -14.40
N ASP A 951 -44.26 -26.08 -14.85
CA ASP A 951 -43.95 -27.51 -15.08
C ASP A 951 -42.42 -27.73 -15.08
N ASN A 952 -42.00 -28.95 -14.77
CA ASN A 952 -40.62 -29.45 -14.80
C ASN A 952 -39.94 -29.30 -16.17
N THR A 953 -38.66 -28.91 -16.19
CA THR A 953 -37.61 -29.66 -16.92
C THR A 953 -36.20 -29.33 -16.40
N HIS A 954 -35.49 -30.41 -16.07
CA HIS A 954 -34.11 -30.55 -15.62
C HIS A 954 -33.01 -30.05 -16.59
N SER A 955 -31.81 -29.91 -15.99
CA SER A 955 -30.51 -30.41 -16.50
C SER A 955 -29.71 -29.49 -17.43
N SER A 956 -28.63 -28.86 -16.92
CA SER A 956 -27.28 -29.45 -16.84
C SER A 956 -26.23 -28.36 -16.60
N LEU A 957 -25.41 -28.49 -15.55
CA LEU A 957 -24.00 -28.08 -15.52
C LEU A 957 -23.25 -28.89 -14.46
#